data_AF-A0A8I2G0I4-F1
#
_entry.id   AF-A0A8I2G0I4-F1
#
_cell.length_a   1.000
_cell.length_b   1.000
_cell.length_c   1.000
_cell.angle_alpha   90.00
_cell.angle_beta   90.00
_cell.angle_gamma   90.00
#
_symmetry.space_group_name_H-M   'P 1'
#
loop_
_entity.id
_entity.type
_entity.pdbx_description
1 polymer ?
#
loop_
_entity_poly.entity_id
_entity_poly.type
_entity_poly.pdbx_seq_one_letter_code
_entity_poly.pdbx_strand_id
1 'polypeptide(L)'
;MNKKKWRFNGKVFSTITLVFVVCCFMATSSWAAKKVEFYQAKAKDYIKLLNQNKDREGSTIGKTLGLSRDEEFKLLRKRTDFNGVTHYRYQQTYKGIPVWGMQTNVGISPGNNVVRLHGTMVLDIPGDIKNIPSSLDPRGALRRMEELHKGKDKGAQWTFRNEKYGTYIYIDEKQKAHLCSVVSFFADTEKGNPSQFIHFIDVKKGKVLRSFDMLRYQGVGPGGNLKVGYYYYGIDYPPFCVTEAGGTCFMDCTYVRTCNWEGTCPHSFTCYENTYKEVNGAYCPMNDAQYFGHAIYDMYNDWYGVPVLPFQLTLICHYSTNYEGYFWDGSGLYIGDGDNTFYPLAALDLIAHEVSHGFTEYHSDLIYSGQSGGINESFSDMAGEAAKYYVRGTNDFRFGYDIVKDPDGALRYLYDPPLDGHSIDHVDDYYPGMDVHYSSGIFNKAFYLIATSPGWTTRMAFDIFVKANMDYWTPSTTFQQGAEGAISAALDYGYSCKVAAEAFAQVGINVVCCEPPIADFSCSPTMGAVPLTVSFTDKSVGGAGSLLWDFGDGGTSTLQNPTHTYISIGSYSPALTVTNACGSDTMVKADYIKVYCASSGLSQDYEYIAGAAVADLNNPSGPSPYSNFTNLTAHLTQGQTVNVSLTPGFPGGSFTEYWKIWIDYNGNCAFEDEEEVFRGWGNSIVTGSFTVRGDTVIGDTLMRVSMKYGSYPSPCETFPYGEVEDYTANIACFGPGTITNPGFETGTTSGWTETGAVSITSDSHTGLYAVSVDGANSSVEQVIVNLCPSTTYTVSCWGKARKNANVFLGVKDYGGAEQTVQFTDYKNFVKKSITVTTGPTNTSATIFFIKLTAKFSGIADDFEIVKN
;
A
#
# COMPACT_ATOMS: atom_id res chain seq x y z
N MET A 1 -17.80 33.11 48.15
CA MET A 1 -19.26 32.86 48.28
C MET A 1 -19.90 33.42 47.00
N ASN A 2 -20.79 32.77 46.24
CA ASN A 2 -21.76 31.73 46.58
C ASN A 2 -21.69 30.48 45.68
N LYS A 3 -22.10 29.34 46.23
CA LYS A 3 -22.29 28.08 45.49
C LYS A 3 -23.69 28.03 44.88
N LYS A 4 -23.84 27.57 43.63
CA LYS A 4 -25.06 26.89 43.18
C LYS A 4 -24.69 25.53 42.60
N LYS A 5 -25.13 24.47 43.28
CA LYS A 5 -25.10 23.08 42.80
C LYS A 5 -26.41 22.78 42.06
N TRP A 6 -26.33 22.03 40.97
CA TRP A 6 -27.40 21.16 40.49
C TRP A 6 -26.80 19.79 40.12
N ARG A 7 -27.52 18.71 40.45
CA ARG A 7 -27.41 17.30 40.00
C ARG A 7 -28.87 16.88 39.70
N PHE A 8 -29.29 15.99 38.80
CA PHE A 8 -28.74 14.82 38.08
C PHE A 8 -29.24 14.85 36.60
N ASN A 9 -29.04 13.91 35.66
CA ASN A 9 -28.47 12.54 35.54
C ASN A 9 -27.41 12.53 34.40
N GLY A 10 -26.82 11.44 33.87
CA GLY A 10 -26.84 9.99 34.14
C GLY A 10 -26.97 9.15 32.84
N LYS A 11 -25.91 8.40 32.45
CA LYS A 11 -25.67 7.66 31.17
C LYS A 11 -25.28 8.55 29.97
N VAL A 12 -24.36 8.22 29.06
CA VAL A 12 -23.42 7.06 28.89
C VAL A 12 -22.16 7.50 28.09
N PHE A 13 -21.05 6.77 28.23
CA PHE A 13 -19.74 6.81 27.52
C PHE A 13 -19.51 7.73 26.29
N SER A 14 -18.36 8.45 26.28
CA SER A 14 -17.38 8.42 25.17
C SER A 14 -16.08 9.19 25.47
N THR A 15 -14.96 8.46 25.50
CA THR A 15 -13.59 8.79 25.06
C THR A 15 -13.20 10.26 24.80
N ILE A 16 -12.77 11.01 25.83
CA ILE A 16 -12.05 12.29 25.68
C ILE A 16 -10.56 12.09 26.00
N THR A 17 -9.77 11.57 25.06
CA THR A 17 -8.29 11.54 25.17
C THR A 17 -7.57 11.47 23.81
N LEU A 18 -7.96 12.23 22.78
CA LEU A 18 -7.17 12.27 21.52
C LEU A 18 -7.27 13.55 20.65
N VAL A 19 -7.43 14.75 21.26
CA VAL A 19 -7.45 16.03 20.49
C VAL A 19 -6.39 17.04 20.99
N PHE A 20 -5.67 16.73 22.08
CA PHE A 20 -4.83 17.71 22.78
C PHE A 20 -3.46 18.03 22.13
N VAL A 21 -3.06 17.32 21.07
CA VAL A 21 -1.72 17.47 20.47
C VAL A 21 -1.67 18.48 19.30
N VAL A 22 -2.79 18.76 18.62
CA VAL A 22 -2.80 19.63 17.42
C VAL A 22 -3.21 21.08 17.72
N CYS A 23 -4.03 21.32 18.75
CA CYS A 23 -4.67 22.63 18.96
C CYS A 23 -3.86 23.69 19.73
N CYS A 24 -2.64 23.40 20.21
CA CYS A 24 -1.92 24.31 21.11
C CYS A 24 -0.98 25.32 20.41
N PHE A 25 -1.05 25.47 19.08
CA PHE A 25 -0.17 26.35 18.29
C PHE A 25 -0.89 27.33 17.34
N MET A 26 -2.13 27.73 17.62
CA MET A 26 -2.80 28.81 16.87
C MET A 26 -3.21 29.99 17.75
N ALA A 27 -2.21 30.66 18.33
CA ALA A 27 -2.32 32.03 18.81
C ALA A 27 -1.19 32.89 18.21
N THR A 28 -1.55 33.76 17.26
CA THR A 28 -0.79 34.94 16.79
C THR A 28 0.69 34.75 16.40
N SER A 29 0.95 34.38 15.15
CA SER A 29 2.17 34.75 14.42
C SER A 29 1.94 34.72 12.91
N SER A 30 2.63 35.56 12.14
CA SER A 30 2.68 35.46 10.69
C SER A 30 3.54 34.25 10.29
N TRP A 31 2.93 33.22 9.71
CA TRP A 31 3.64 31.98 9.37
C TRP A 31 4.53 32.19 8.13
N ALA A 32 5.84 32.04 8.34
CA ALA A 32 6.82 31.76 7.29
C ALA A 32 6.73 30.28 6.91
N ALA A 33 7.49 29.86 5.88
CA ALA A 33 7.54 28.45 5.51
C ALA A 33 7.96 27.56 6.69
N LYS A 34 7.47 26.31 6.74
CA LYS A 34 7.69 25.39 7.87
C LYS A 34 8.08 24.00 7.37
N LYS A 35 9.33 23.59 7.61
CA LYS A 35 9.77 22.22 7.32
C LYS A 35 9.04 21.21 8.21
N VAL A 36 8.65 20.08 7.63
CA VAL A 36 8.09 18.91 8.31
C VAL A 36 8.89 17.68 7.88
N GLU A 37 9.15 16.78 8.82
CA GLU A 37 10.04 15.63 8.63
C GLU A 37 9.32 14.35 9.06
N PHE A 38 9.38 13.35 8.19
CA PHE A 38 8.73 12.05 8.36
C PHE A 38 9.78 11.01 8.70
N TYR A 39 10.19 10.96 9.97
CA TYR A 39 11.10 9.94 10.49
C TYR A 39 10.53 9.35 11.78
N GLN A 40 10.71 8.03 11.95
CA GLN A 40 10.34 7.27 13.15
C GLN A 40 8.88 7.50 13.60
N ALA A 41 8.62 7.58 14.92
CA ALA A 41 7.29 7.66 15.51
C ALA A 41 6.41 8.81 14.97
N LYS A 42 7.01 9.92 14.52
CA LYS A 42 6.28 11.07 13.94
C LYS A 42 5.53 10.71 12.65
N ALA A 43 5.97 9.69 11.92
CA ALA A 43 5.29 9.24 10.71
C ALA A 43 3.97 8.48 11.00
N LYS A 44 3.82 7.86 12.18
CA LYS A 44 2.68 6.97 12.48
C LYS A 44 1.32 7.68 12.41
N ASP A 45 1.22 8.91 12.94
CA ASP A 45 -0.02 9.69 12.89
C ASP A 45 -0.37 10.14 11.47
N TYR A 46 0.62 10.52 10.66
CA TYR A 46 0.41 10.87 9.26
C TYR A 46 0.06 9.65 8.39
N ILE A 47 0.66 8.48 8.64
CA ILE A 47 0.29 7.22 7.98
C ILE A 47 -1.16 6.85 8.31
N LYS A 48 -1.56 6.99 9.59
CA LYS A 48 -2.94 6.78 10.03
C LYS A 48 -3.92 7.73 9.33
N LEU A 49 -3.57 9.02 9.25
CA LEU A 49 -4.36 10.04 8.55
C LEU A 49 -4.51 9.73 7.05
N LEU A 50 -3.43 9.39 6.36
CA LEU A 50 -3.43 8.98 4.94
C LEU A 50 -4.25 7.70 4.70
N ASN A 51 -4.24 6.76 5.64
CA ASN A 51 -5.07 5.55 5.55
C ASN A 51 -6.55 5.84 5.78
N GLN A 52 -6.90 6.72 6.73
CA GLN A 52 -8.27 7.15 7.00
C GLN A 52 -8.88 7.94 5.83
N ASN A 53 -8.11 8.83 5.21
CA ASN A 53 -8.55 9.63 4.07
C ASN A 53 -8.47 8.89 2.72
N LYS A 54 -7.97 7.64 2.70
CA LYS A 54 -7.75 6.81 1.50
C LYS A 54 -6.87 7.46 0.41
N ASP A 55 -5.97 8.36 0.76
CA ASP A 55 -5.08 9.04 -0.21
C ASP A 55 -3.94 8.12 -0.66
N ARG A 56 -3.76 7.97 -1.98
CA ARG A 56 -2.79 7.02 -2.57
C ARG A 56 -1.91 7.59 -3.68
N GLU A 57 -2.10 8.86 -4.05
CA GLU A 57 -1.31 9.51 -5.12
C GLU A 57 -0.89 10.94 -4.73
N GLY A 58 0.12 11.49 -5.43
CA GLY A 58 0.91 12.63 -4.92
C GLY A 58 0.11 13.87 -4.55
N SER A 59 -0.89 14.26 -5.36
CA SER A 59 -1.67 15.48 -5.12
C SER A 59 -2.70 15.34 -3.99
N THR A 60 -3.16 14.14 -3.68
CA THR A 60 -4.07 13.85 -2.56
C THR A 60 -3.28 13.66 -1.26
N ILE A 61 -2.21 12.86 -1.32
CA ILE A 61 -1.23 12.71 -0.24
C ILE A 61 -0.70 14.08 0.21
N GLY A 62 -0.31 14.95 -0.72
CA GLY A 62 0.19 16.30 -0.42
C GLY A 62 -0.80 17.16 0.36
N LYS A 63 -2.08 17.16 -0.05
CA LYS A 63 -3.14 17.93 0.63
C LYS A 63 -3.42 17.41 2.03
N THR A 64 -3.47 16.09 2.21
CA THR A 64 -3.69 15.48 3.53
C THR A 64 -2.50 15.67 4.48
N LEU A 65 -1.28 15.78 3.94
CA LEU A 65 -0.10 16.19 4.71
C LEU A 65 -0.04 17.72 4.94
N GLY A 66 -0.93 18.51 4.33
CA GLY A 66 -1.11 19.94 4.61
C GLY A 66 -0.49 20.90 3.60
N LEU A 67 -0.03 20.43 2.44
CA LEU A 67 0.44 21.31 1.35
C LEU A 67 -0.67 22.27 0.90
N SER A 68 -0.34 23.54 0.69
CA SER A 68 -1.27 24.52 0.15
C SER A 68 -1.59 24.23 -1.32
N ARG A 69 -2.67 24.83 -1.86
CA ARG A 69 -3.11 24.65 -3.26
C ARG A 69 -2.06 24.93 -4.34
N ASP A 70 -1.03 25.70 -3.98
CA ASP A 70 0.04 26.14 -4.88
C ASP A 70 1.31 25.27 -4.69
N GLU A 71 1.30 24.31 -3.75
CA GLU A 71 2.35 23.34 -3.45
C GLU A 71 1.90 21.91 -3.84
N GLU A 72 2.76 21.15 -4.51
CA GLU A 72 2.40 19.83 -5.06
C GLU A 72 3.53 18.81 -4.92
N PHE A 73 3.19 17.54 -4.71
CA PHE A 73 4.10 16.42 -4.84
C PHE A 73 4.07 15.83 -6.26
N LYS A 74 5.13 16.08 -7.03
CA LYS A 74 5.34 15.50 -8.36
C LYS A 74 6.05 14.16 -8.24
N LEU A 75 5.49 13.10 -8.81
CA LEU A 75 6.10 11.77 -8.81
C LEU A 75 7.45 11.79 -9.57
N LEU A 76 8.51 11.30 -8.93
CA LEU A 76 9.83 11.08 -9.54
C LEU A 76 10.03 9.63 -9.96
N ARG A 77 9.70 8.68 -9.07
CA ARG A 77 9.97 7.26 -9.27
C ARG A 77 8.90 6.42 -8.56
N LYS A 78 8.46 5.35 -9.22
CA LYS A 78 7.63 4.28 -8.67
C LYS A 78 8.44 2.97 -8.75
N ARG A 79 8.45 2.17 -7.68
CA ARG A 79 9.05 0.82 -7.64
C ARG A 79 8.24 -0.05 -6.68
N THR A 80 7.88 -1.26 -7.08
CA THR A 80 7.37 -2.28 -6.15
C THR A 80 8.53 -3.13 -5.64
N ASP A 81 8.56 -3.42 -4.34
CA ASP A 81 9.54 -4.32 -3.73
C ASP A 81 9.04 -5.78 -3.72
N PHE A 82 9.86 -6.69 -3.17
CA PHE A 82 9.54 -8.12 -3.13
C PHE A 82 8.36 -8.46 -2.20
N ASN A 83 8.02 -7.58 -1.24
CA ASN A 83 6.85 -7.71 -0.38
C ASN A 83 5.56 -7.18 -1.04
N GLY A 84 5.62 -6.85 -2.34
CA GLY A 84 4.52 -6.22 -3.08
C GLY A 84 4.24 -4.76 -2.66
N VAL A 85 5.07 -4.17 -1.78
CA VAL A 85 4.90 -2.78 -1.36
C VAL A 85 5.38 -1.88 -2.48
N THR A 86 4.48 -1.04 -2.98
CA THR A 86 4.76 -0.08 -4.03
C THR A 86 5.23 1.24 -3.42
N HIS A 87 6.50 1.56 -3.62
CA HIS A 87 7.18 2.76 -3.16
C HIS A 87 7.09 3.86 -4.22
N TYR A 88 6.59 5.01 -3.79
CA TYR A 88 6.45 6.23 -4.58
C TYR A 88 7.38 7.30 -4.00
N ARG A 89 8.34 7.78 -4.79
CA ARG A 89 9.20 8.92 -4.44
C ARG A 89 8.67 10.18 -5.10
N TYR A 90 8.32 11.18 -4.29
CA TYR A 90 7.81 12.47 -4.75
C TYR A 90 8.80 13.60 -4.52
N GLN A 91 8.88 14.51 -5.49
CA GLN A 91 9.53 15.82 -5.39
C GLN A 91 8.49 16.86 -5.00
N GLN A 92 8.72 17.62 -3.93
CA GLN A 92 7.87 18.77 -3.67
C GLN A 92 8.14 19.89 -4.69
N THR A 93 7.08 20.55 -5.14
CA THR A 93 7.14 21.73 -6.00
C THR A 93 6.22 22.83 -5.45
N TYR A 94 6.48 24.08 -5.82
CA TYR A 94 5.61 25.24 -5.60
C TYR A 94 5.39 25.93 -6.95
N LYS A 95 4.14 25.97 -7.43
CA LYS A 95 3.76 26.47 -8.77
C LYS A 95 4.62 25.84 -9.88
N GLY A 96 4.85 24.53 -9.80
CA GLY A 96 5.69 23.76 -10.72
C GLY A 96 7.21 23.94 -10.54
N ILE A 97 7.68 24.85 -9.68
CA ILE A 97 9.10 25.04 -9.37
C ILE A 97 9.53 24.04 -8.28
N PRO A 98 10.54 23.19 -8.49
CA PRO A 98 10.98 22.21 -7.48
C PRO A 98 11.52 22.88 -6.21
N VAL A 99 11.16 22.34 -5.05
CA VAL A 99 11.69 22.73 -3.74
C VAL A 99 12.96 21.93 -3.46
N TRP A 100 14.10 22.62 -3.38
CA TRP A 100 15.42 21.99 -3.27
C TRP A 100 15.54 21.13 -2.01
N GLY A 101 15.93 19.87 -2.17
CA GLY A 101 16.16 18.93 -1.08
C GLY A 101 14.90 18.43 -0.35
N MET A 102 13.69 18.72 -0.85
CA MET A 102 12.44 18.28 -0.23
C MET A 102 11.78 17.17 -1.06
N GLN A 103 11.92 15.95 -0.58
CA GLN A 103 11.35 14.75 -1.20
C GLN A 103 10.69 13.87 -0.14
N THR A 104 9.54 13.29 -0.49
CA THR A 104 8.76 12.41 0.38
C THR A 104 8.58 11.06 -0.31
N ASN A 105 8.89 9.98 0.41
CA ASN A 105 8.72 8.60 -0.03
C ASN A 105 7.49 8.00 0.67
N VAL A 106 6.63 7.31 -0.08
CA VAL A 106 5.41 6.67 0.42
C VAL A 106 5.39 5.22 -0.04
N GLY A 107 5.29 4.27 0.89
CA GLY A 107 5.15 2.84 0.61
C GLY A 107 3.69 2.40 0.79
N ILE A 108 3.10 1.80 -0.25
CA ILE A 108 1.70 1.34 -0.27
C ILE A 108 1.68 -0.19 -0.46
N SER A 109 1.08 -0.92 0.47
CA SER A 109 0.98 -2.39 0.44
C SER A 109 0.02 -2.91 -0.65
N PRO A 110 0.06 -4.21 -1.01
CA PRO A 110 -0.90 -4.81 -1.95
C PRO A 110 -2.37 -4.60 -1.57
N GLY A 111 -2.69 -4.68 -0.27
CA GLY A 111 -4.02 -4.33 0.28
C GLY A 111 -4.36 -2.83 0.28
N ASN A 112 -3.69 -2.02 -0.54
CA ASN A 112 -3.91 -0.59 -0.73
C ASN A 112 -3.89 0.25 0.57
N ASN A 113 -2.96 -0.04 1.50
CA ASN A 113 -2.71 0.76 2.69
C ASN A 113 -1.33 1.39 2.62
N VAL A 114 -1.22 2.66 3.00
CA VAL A 114 0.07 3.31 3.25
C VAL A 114 0.68 2.64 4.48
N VAL A 115 1.86 2.04 4.31
CA VAL A 115 2.60 1.32 5.35
C VAL A 115 3.94 1.98 5.68
N ARG A 116 4.44 2.88 4.84
CA ARG A 116 5.67 3.66 5.08
C ARG A 116 5.51 5.10 4.59
N LEU A 117 6.06 6.06 5.34
CA LEU A 117 6.13 7.47 4.98
C LEU A 117 7.47 8.03 5.49
N HIS A 118 8.37 8.41 4.58
CA HIS A 118 9.74 8.87 4.90
C HIS A 118 10.10 10.16 4.16
N GLY A 119 11.06 10.92 4.71
CA GLY A 119 11.65 12.08 4.05
C GLY A 119 11.15 13.43 4.59
N THR A 120 11.12 14.44 3.73
CA THR A 120 10.90 15.84 4.13
C THR A 120 9.95 16.59 3.18
N MET A 121 9.22 17.53 3.76
CA MET A 121 8.42 18.51 3.03
C MET A 121 8.47 19.87 3.74
N VAL A 122 7.87 20.88 3.11
CA VAL A 122 7.74 22.24 3.64
C VAL A 122 6.31 22.70 3.44
N LEU A 123 5.70 23.27 4.47
CA LEU A 123 4.39 23.92 4.40
C LEU A 123 4.56 25.44 4.25
N ASP A 124 3.51 26.12 3.80
CA ASP A 124 3.37 27.58 3.83
C ASP A 124 4.43 28.38 3.02
N ILE A 125 5.01 27.80 1.95
CA ILE A 125 5.85 28.55 0.98
C ILE A 125 5.16 29.84 0.44
N PRO A 126 3.82 29.89 0.22
CA PRO A 126 3.13 31.13 -0.16
C PRO A 126 3.30 32.30 0.83
N GLY A 127 3.58 32.04 2.11
CA GLY A 127 3.80 33.07 3.14
C GLY A 127 4.98 33.97 2.80
N ASP A 128 6.06 33.36 2.32
CA ASP A 128 7.29 34.04 1.90
C ASP A 128 7.31 34.41 0.40
N ILE A 129 6.89 33.49 -0.49
CA ILE A 129 7.04 33.64 -1.95
C ILE A 129 5.69 33.87 -2.61
N LYS A 130 5.10 35.05 -2.39
CA LYS A 130 3.77 35.41 -2.92
C LYS A 130 3.70 35.39 -4.46
N ASN A 131 4.70 36.00 -5.11
CA ASN A 131 4.75 36.19 -6.57
C ASN A 131 6.09 35.70 -7.17
N ILE A 132 5.99 34.88 -8.22
CA ILE A 132 7.09 34.45 -9.11
C ILE A 132 7.17 35.46 -10.28
N PRO A 133 8.37 35.94 -10.67
CA PRO A 133 8.54 36.82 -11.84
C PRO A 133 8.12 36.14 -13.15
N SER A 134 7.65 36.94 -14.12
CA SER A 134 7.22 36.46 -15.45
C SER A 134 8.37 36.02 -16.37
N SER A 135 9.62 36.30 -16.00
CA SER A 135 10.82 35.83 -16.69
C SER A 135 11.85 35.39 -15.66
N LEU A 136 12.52 34.26 -15.93
CA LEU A 136 13.52 33.64 -15.08
C LEU A 136 14.76 33.36 -15.95
N ASP A 137 15.94 33.84 -15.53
CA ASP A 137 17.20 33.61 -16.26
C ASP A 137 18.25 32.87 -15.39
N PRO A 138 18.06 31.55 -15.14
CA PRO A 138 19.07 30.74 -14.46
C PRO A 138 20.36 30.58 -15.30
N ARG A 139 20.33 30.80 -16.62
CA ARG A 139 21.51 30.71 -17.49
C ARG A 139 22.38 31.95 -17.39
N GLY A 140 21.80 33.15 -17.29
CA GLY A 140 22.52 34.38 -16.96
C GLY A 140 23.08 34.36 -15.53
N ALA A 141 22.37 33.74 -14.59
CA ALA A 141 22.89 33.49 -13.25
C ALA A 141 24.15 32.60 -13.28
N LEU A 142 24.17 31.55 -14.12
CA LEU A 142 25.33 30.68 -14.32
C LEU A 142 26.54 31.48 -14.87
N ARG A 143 26.37 32.17 -16.01
CA ARG A 143 27.44 32.99 -16.62
C ARG A 143 28.04 33.99 -15.63
N ARG A 144 27.18 34.67 -14.85
CA ARG A 144 27.63 35.62 -13.84
C ARG A 144 28.44 34.96 -12.72
N MET A 145 28.12 33.72 -12.33
CA MET A 145 28.94 33.00 -11.36
C MET A 145 30.29 32.57 -11.94
N GLU A 146 30.35 32.11 -13.19
CA GLU A 146 31.62 31.80 -13.87
C GLU A 146 32.51 33.05 -13.99
N GLU A 147 31.94 34.18 -14.40
CA GLU A 147 32.62 35.48 -14.45
C GLU A 147 33.15 35.91 -13.07
N LEU A 148 32.36 35.70 -12.00
CA LEU A 148 32.80 35.96 -10.63
C LEU A 148 33.94 35.04 -10.18
N HIS A 149 34.05 33.81 -10.69
CA HIS A 149 35.19 32.93 -10.39
C HIS A 149 36.43 33.33 -11.20
N LYS A 150 36.28 33.61 -12.51
CA LYS A 150 37.34 34.20 -13.36
C LYS A 150 37.89 35.51 -12.77
N GLY A 151 37.04 36.31 -12.12
CA GLY A 151 37.41 37.59 -11.50
C GLY A 151 38.11 37.49 -10.13
N LYS A 152 38.07 36.33 -9.45
CA LYS A 152 38.71 36.14 -8.12
C LYS A 152 40.23 35.99 -8.21
N ASP A 153 40.74 35.40 -9.28
CA ASP A 153 42.18 35.11 -9.45
C ASP A 153 42.67 35.63 -10.81
N LYS A 154 43.12 36.90 -10.81
CA LYS A 154 43.45 37.65 -12.03
C LYS A 154 44.73 37.13 -12.68
N GLY A 155 44.57 36.13 -13.55
CA GLY A 155 45.65 35.52 -14.33
C GLY A 155 45.51 34.01 -14.50
N ALA A 156 44.63 33.36 -13.72
CA ALA A 156 44.35 31.94 -13.86
C ALA A 156 43.45 31.66 -15.08
N GLN A 157 43.83 30.68 -15.90
CA GLN A 157 42.93 30.10 -16.91
C GLN A 157 42.00 29.12 -16.20
N TRP A 158 40.70 29.43 -16.25
CA TRP A 158 39.65 28.61 -15.65
C TRP A 158 38.91 27.79 -16.70
N THR A 159 38.81 26.48 -16.47
CA THR A 159 37.95 25.58 -17.25
C THR A 159 36.67 25.31 -16.48
N PHE A 160 35.53 25.40 -17.17
CA PHE A 160 34.20 25.11 -16.62
C PHE A 160 33.60 23.93 -17.38
N ARG A 161 33.04 22.97 -16.64
CA ARG A 161 32.52 21.69 -17.16
C ARG A 161 31.28 21.26 -16.37
N ASN A 162 30.48 20.35 -16.92
CA ASN A 162 29.31 19.75 -16.26
C ASN A 162 28.28 20.79 -15.74
N GLU A 163 28.12 21.89 -16.47
CA GLU A 163 27.19 22.98 -16.16
C GLU A 163 25.73 22.49 -16.07
N LYS A 164 25.08 22.77 -14.94
CA LYS A 164 23.66 22.52 -14.68
C LYS A 164 23.05 23.78 -14.08
N TYR A 165 21.86 24.16 -14.53
CA TYR A 165 21.17 25.34 -14.01
C TYR A 165 19.65 25.17 -14.04
N GLY A 166 18.96 25.75 -13.06
CA GLY A 166 17.51 25.76 -13.00
C GLY A 166 17.00 26.73 -11.95
N THR A 167 15.69 26.95 -11.91
CA THR A 167 15.05 27.70 -10.83
C THR A 167 14.46 26.74 -9.81
N TYR A 168 14.69 27.01 -8.53
CA TYR A 168 14.24 26.22 -7.40
C TYR A 168 13.69 27.13 -6.30
N ILE A 169 12.93 26.53 -5.38
CA ILE A 169 12.66 27.12 -4.07
C ILE A 169 13.70 26.59 -3.08
N TYR A 170 14.42 27.48 -2.40
CA TYR A 170 15.39 27.14 -1.36
C TYR A 170 14.90 27.62 0.00
N ILE A 171 14.91 26.75 1.01
CA ILE A 171 14.59 27.12 2.39
C ILE A 171 15.90 27.37 3.15
N ASP A 172 16.02 28.53 3.78
CA ASP A 172 17.19 28.86 4.59
C ASP A 172 17.10 28.33 6.04
N GLU A 173 18.20 28.49 6.78
CA GLU A 173 18.33 28.07 8.18
C GLU A 173 17.30 28.73 9.12
N LYS A 174 16.70 29.85 8.71
CA LYS A 174 15.65 30.58 9.44
C LYS A 174 14.25 30.18 9.00
N GLN A 175 14.13 29.04 8.30
CA GLN A 175 12.89 28.50 7.73
C GLN A 175 12.24 29.43 6.70
N LYS A 176 13.00 30.34 6.08
CA LYS A 176 12.46 31.25 5.07
C LYS A 176 12.59 30.68 3.67
N ALA A 177 11.50 30.69 2.90
CA ALA A 177 11.55 30.29 1.50
C ALA A 177 12.06 31.42 0.59
N HIS A 178 13.00 31.09 -0.30
CA HIS A 178 13.56 31.99 -1.32
C HIS A 178 13.37 31.40 -2.72
N LEU A 179 13.02 32.25 -3.68
CA LEU A 179 13.03 31.89 -5.10
C LEU A 179 14.44 32.15 -5.66
N CYS A 180 15.14 31.09 -6.05
CA CYS A 180 16.54 31.17 -6.46
C CYS A 180 16.82 30.46 -7.79
N SER A 181 17.73 31.03 -8.58
CA SER A 181 18.47 30.29 -9.59
C SER A 181 19.51 29.43 -8.86
N VAL A 182 19.43 28.12 -9.03
CA VAL A 182 20.47 27.19 -8.57
C VAL A 182 21.31 26.82 -9.78
N VAL A 183 22.60 27.08 -9.67
CA VAL A 183 23.58 26.81 -10.73
C VAL A 183 24.70 25.96 -10.15
N SER A 184 25.11 24.94 -10.91
CA SER A 184 26.19 24.05 -10.56
C SER A 184 27.13 23.89 -11.74
N PHE A 185 28.42 23.86 -11.47
CA PHE A 185 29.45 23.61 -12.47
C PHE A 185 30.69 23.06 -11.77
N PHE A 186 31.43 22.23 -12.49
CA PHE A 186 32.80 21.91 -12.16
C PHE A 186 33.68 23.06 -12.67
N ALA A 187 34.52 23.60 -11.80
CA ALA A 187 35.51 24.62 -12.12
C ALA A 187 36.90 24.10 -11.74
N ASP A 188 37.89 24.34 -12.60
CA ASP A 188 39.27 23.92 -12.38
C ASP A 188 40.25 24.85 -13.09
N THR A 189 41.50 24.87 -12.62
CA THR A 189 42.58 25.74 -13.10
C THR A 189 43.73 24.91 -13.65
N GLU A 190 44.57 25.48 -14.51
CA GLU A 190 45.79 24.81 -15.04
C GLU A 190 46.77 24.31 -13.96
N LYS A 191 46.61 24.73 -12.69
CA LYS A 191 47.40 24.29 -11.54
C LYS A 191 46.77 23.16 -10.72
N GLY A 192 45.58 22.67 -11.10
CA GLY A 192 44.82 21.65 -10.38
C GLY A 192 44.15 22.21 -9.13
N ASN A 193 42.96 22.80 -9.29
CA ASN A 193 42.10 23.23 -8.18
C ASN A 193 40.64 22.88 -8.51
N PRO A 194 40.28 21.58 -8.54
CA PRO A 194 38.93 21.14 -8.86
C PRO A 194 37.95 21.58 -7.77
N SER A 195 36.82 22.14 -8.18
CA SER A 195 35.71 22.52 -7.30
C SER A 195 34.38 22.29 -8.01
N GLN A 196 33.42 21.66 -7.35
CA GLN A 196 32.07 21.43 -7.88
C GLN A 196 31.09 22.35 -7.16
N PHE A 197 31.05 23.59 -7.60
CA PHE A 197 30.20 24.59 -6.96
C PHE A 197 28.71 24.28 -7.16
N ILE A 198 27.92 24.60 -6.13
CA ILE A 198 26.51 24.97 -6.23
C ILE A 198 26.34 26.37 -5.64
N HIS A 199 25.70 27.24 -6.41
CA HIS A 199 25.31 28.57 -5.96
C HIS A 199 23.79 28.74 -6.03
N PHE A 200 23.20 29.20 -4.93
CA PHE A 200 21.80 29.61 -4.81
C PHE A 200 21.75 31.14 -4.91
N ILE A 201 21.17 31.66 -5.98
CA ILE A 201 21.16 33.10 -6.28
C ILE A 201 19.71 33.61 -6.27
N ASP A 202 19.40 34.58 -5.40
CA ASP A 202 18.09 35.24 -5.32
C ASP A 202 17.70 35.82 -6.69
N VAL A 203 16.57 35.36 -7.25
CA VAL A 203 16.13 35.76 -8.61
C VAL A 203 15.82 37.27 -8.69
N LYS A 204 15.38 37.91 -7.59
CA LYS A 204 14.97 39.32 -7.58
C LYS A 204 16.14 40.26 -7.26
N LYS A 205 17.06 39.82 -6.40
CA LYS A 205 18.18 40.66 -5.91
C LYS A 205 19.51 40.36 -6.62
N GLY A 206 19.61 39.25 -7.33
CA GLY A 206 20.87 38.75 -7.88
C GLY A 206 21.93 38.52 -6.80
N LYS A 207 21.53 38.31 -5.55
CA LYS A 207 22.42 38.09 -4.40
C LYS A 207 22.63 36.59 -4.25
N VAL A 208 23.89 36.16 -4.09
CA VAL A 208 24.19 34.79 -3.64
C VAL A 208 23.64 34.61 -2.23
N LEU A 209 22.64 33.75 -2.07
CA LEU A 209 22.00 33.40 -0.81
C LEU A 209 22.81 32.35 -0.06
N ARG A 210 23.27 31.34 -0.81
CA ARG A 210 24.15 30.28 -0.34
C ARG A 210 25.07 29.87 -1.47
N SER A 211 26.31 29.56 -1.12
CA SER A 211 27.31 29.01 -2.01
C SER A 211 28.02 27.92 -1.26
N PHE A 212 28.10 26.74 -1.83
CA PHE A 212 28.98 25.70 -1.35
C PHE A 212 29.60 24.99 -2.53
N ASP A 213 30.85 24.61 -2.35
CA ASP A 213 31.48 23.58 -3.15
C ASP A 213 30.89 22.25 -2.65
N MET A 214 30.17 21.48 -3.47
CA MET A 214 29.53 20.22 -3.03
C MET A 214 30.53 19.23 -2.48
N LEU A 215 31.74 19.32 -3.00
CA LEU A 215 32.92 18.66 -2.50
C LEU A 215 33.10 18.90 -0.99
N ARG A 216 32.81 20.09 -0.45
CA ARG A 216 33.16 20.46 0.94
C ARG A 216 32.19 20.03 2.05
N TYR A 217 31.08 19.34 1.77
CA TYR A 217 30.18 18.83 2.83
C TYR A 217 29.96 17.32 2.76
N GLN A 218 30.75 16.63 1.93
CA GLN A 218 30.69 15.20 1.72
C GLN A 218 32.12 14.71 1.55
N GLY A 219 32.50 13.71 2.35
CA GLY A 219 33.78 13.06 2.17
C GLY A 219 33.71 12.10 0.99
N VAL A 220 34.68 12.21 0.10
CA VAL A 220 34.93 11.24 -0.96
C VAL A 220 36.30 10.61 -0.75
N GLY A 221 36.57 9.53 -1.47
CA GLY A 221 37.88 8.89 -1.45
C GLY A 221 37.79 7.39 -1.69
N PRO A 222 38.94 6.72 -1.78
CA PRO A 222 38.99 5.28 -1.95
C PRO A 222 38.49 4.54 -0.70
N GLY A 223 38.11 3.28 -0.87
CA GLY A 223 37.81 2.33 0.19
C GLY A 223 38.05 0.90 -0.30
N GLY A 224 37.94 -0.05 0.62
CA GLY A 224 38.15 -1.47 0.35
C GLY A 224 39.62 -1.87 0.42
N ASN A 225 39.92 -3.06 -0.09
CA ASN A 225 41.25 -3.67 0.00
C ASN A 225 41.54 -4.61 -1.19
N LEU A 226 42.74 -5.21 -1.21
CA LEU A 226 43.18 -6.11 -2.27
C LEU A 226 42.31 -7.36 -2.47
N LYS A 227 41.46 -7.76 -1.50
CA LYS A 227 40.55 -8.92 -1.61
C LYS A 227 39.16 -8.50 -2.10
N VAL A 228 38.53 -7.50 -1.47
CA VAL A 228 37.19 -7.02 -1.87
C VAL A 228 37.20 -6.13 -3.12
N GLY A 229 38.40 -5.68 -3.52
CA GLY A 229 38.61 -4.75 -4.62
C GLY A 229 38.58 -3.29 -4.20
N TYR A 230 39.08 -2.44 -5.09
CA TYR A 230 39.01 -0.99 -4.95
C TYR A 230 37.59 -0.49 -5.28
N TYR A 231 37.07 0.40 -4.45
CA TYR A 231 35.89 1.21 -4.76
C TYR A 231 36.10 2.64 -4.26
N TYR A 232 35.28 3.58 -4.74
CA TYR A 232 35.41 4.99 -4.43
C TYR A 232 34.09 5.60 -3.94
N TYR A 233 34.10 6.14 -2.74
CA TYR A 233 32.98 6.87 -2.14
C TYR A 233 32.75 8.18 -2.90
N GLY A 234 31.54 8.35 -3.42
CA GLY A 234 31.17 9.41 -4.37
C GLY A 234 31.10 8.96 -5.83
N ILE A 235 31.51 7.73 -6.16
CA ILE A 235 31.36 7.11 -7.48
C ILE A 235 30.60 5.79 -7.37
N ASP A 236 31.19 4.79 -6.71
CA ASP A 236 30.65 3.42 -6.62
C ASP A 236 29.66 3.30 -5.45
N TYR A 237 29.99 3.95 -4.33
CA TYR A 237 29.10 4.15 -3.18
C TYR A 237 28.76 5.63 -3.02
N PRO A 238 27.67 5.99 -2.33
CA PRO A 238 27.42 7.38 -1.91
C PRO A 238 28.60 7.97 -1.12
N PRO A 239 28.87 9.29 -1.18
CA PRO A 239 29.87 9.93 -0.34
C PRO A 239 29.61 9.69 1.15
N PHE A 240 30.68 9.56 1.94
CA PHE A 240 30.56 9.43 3.40
C PHE A 240 30.30 10.80 4.05
N CYS A 241 29.65 10.78 5.20
CA CYS A 241 29.26 12.00 5.90
C CYS A 241 30.47 12.64 6.60
N VAL A 242 30.52 13.98 6.61
CA VAL A 242 31.51 14.80 7.31
C VAL A 242 30.89 16.11 7.80
N THR A 243 31.54 16.77 8.76
CA THR A 243 31.34 18.20 9.06
C THR A 243 32.48 19.02 8.46
N GLU A 244 32.25 20.31 8.18
CA GLU A 244 33.26 21.21 7.59
C GLU A 244 33.40 22.50 8.38
N ALA A 245 34.64 22.94 8.56
CA ALA A 245 34.97 24.27 9.06
C ALA A 245 36.24 24.82 8.37
N GLY A 246 36.08 25.91 7.62
CA GLY A 246 37.19 26.67 7.06
C GLY A 246 37.95 25.95 5.93
N GLY A 247 37.30 25.03 5.22
CA GLY A 247 37.92 24.17 4.19
C GLY A 247 38.57 22.89 4.74
N THR A 248 38.49 22.65 6.05
CA THR A 248 38.85 21.36 6.67
C THR A 248 37.59 20.55 6.90
N CYS A 249 37.62 19.30 6.45
CA CYS A 249 36.56 18.31 6.63
C CYS A 249 36.92 17.41 7.82
N PHE A 250 35.94 17.08 8.65
CA PHE A 250 36.07 16.27 9.86
C PHE A 250 35.15 15.07 9.75
N MET A 251 35.64 13.87 10.05
CA MET A 251 34.85 12.64 10.11
C MET A 251 33.99 12.60 11.38
N ASP A 252 33.02 13.52 11.46
CA ASP A 252 32.11 13.69 12.60
C ASP A 252 30.71 14.03 12.06
N CYS A 253 29.75 13.17 12.37
CA CYS A 253 28.35 13.23 11.97
C CYS A 253 27.45 12.87 13.17
N THR A 254 26.17 13.23 13.12
CA THR A 254 25.20 13.05 14.23
C THR A 254 25.28 11.71 14.98
N TYR A 255 25.54 10.60 14.28
CA TYR A 255 25.55 9.24 14.85
C TYR A 255 26.91 8.55 14.81
N VAL A 256 27.90 9.10 14.09
CA VAL A 256 29.22 8.45 13.86
C VAL A 256 30.33 9.47 13.86
N ARG A 257 31.39 9.19 14.61
CA ARG A 257 32.67 9.88 14.58
C ARG A 257 33.77 8.88 14.26
N THR A 258 34.58 9.13 13.23
CA THR A 258 35.81 8.36 12.98
C THR A 258 37.03 9.16 13.40
N CYS A 259 37.95 8.51 14.11
CA CYS A 259 39.16 9.07 14.68
C CYS A 259 40.38 8.28 14.21
N ASN A 260 41.49 9.00 13.99
CA ASN A 260 42.78 8.39 13.74
C ASN A 260 43.53 8.27 15.07
N TRP A 261 43.85 7.04 15.51
CA TRP A 261 44.65 6.80 16.72
C TRP A 261 46.03 7.47 16.66
N GLU A 262 46.65 7.50 15.48
CA GLU A 262 47.95 8.16 15.25
C GLU A 262 47.83 9.69 15.07
N GLY A 263 46.61 10.25 15.10
CA GLY A 263 46.33 11.61 14.62
C GLY A 263 45.23 12.34 15.38
N THR A 264 44.23 12.85 14.66
CA THR A 264 43.15 13.67 15.20
C THR A 264 41.87 12.87 15.43
N CYS A 265 41.08 13.31 16.42
CA CYS A 265 39.77 12.77 16.75
C CYS A 265 38.77 13.93 16.92
N PRO A 266 37.78 14.12 16.01
CA PRO A 266 37.60 13.41 14.73
C PRO A 266 38.81 13.54 13.79
N HIS A 267 39.01 12.54 12.92
CA HIS A 267 39.99 12.62 11.84
C HIS A 267 39.65 13.80 10.93
N SER A 268 40.67 14.55 10.53
CA SER A 268 40.53 15.83 9.82
C SER A 268 41.41 15.87 8.57
N PHE A 269 40.82 16.24 7.43
CA PHE A 269 41.50 16.31 6.14
C PHE A 269 41.10 17.57 5.36
N THR A 270 41.92 17.98 4.40
CA THR A 270 41.55 19.07 3.48
C THR A 270 40.33 18.63 2.68
N CYS A 271 39.22 19.37 2.73
CA CYS A 271 38.05 19.01 1.94
C CYS A 271 38.44 18.94 0.44
N TYR A 272 38.08 17.89 -0.28
CA TYR A 272 36.93 17.01 -0.08
C TYR A 272 37.25 15.52 -0.05
N GLU A 273 38.47 15.17 -0.44
CA GLU A 273 38.91 13.82 -0.65
C GLU A 273 39.84 13.41 0.50
N ASN A 274 39.49 12.33 1.21
CA ASN A 274 40.40 11.69 2.13
C ASN A 274 41.03 10.47 1.44
N THR A 275 42.31 10.54 1.13
CA THR A 275 43.12 9.38 0.69
C THR A 275 44.04 8.86 1.80
N TYR A 276 43.92 9.41 3.02
CA TYR A 276 44.79 9.06 4.14
C TYR A 276 44.19 7.91 4.97
N LYS A 277 44.79 6.71 5.03
CA LYS A 277 45.99 6.23 4.30
C LYS A 277 45.77 4.83 3.73
N GLU A 278 46.46 4.53 2.63
CA GLU A 278 46.67 3.14 2.23
C GLU A 278 47.53 2.45 3.31
N VAL A 279 47.10 1.30 3.82
CA VAL A 279 47.84 0.55 4.83
C VAL A 279 47.49 -0.94 4.76
N ASN A 280 48.52 -1.79 4.87
CA ASN A 280 48.41 -3.24 4.90
C ASN A 280 47.53 -3.87 3.78
N GLY A 281 47.42 -3.20 2.63
CA GLY A 281 46.63 -3.65 1.48
C GLY A 281 45.16 -3.18 1.46
N ALA A 282 44.71 -2.38 2.43
CA ALA A 282 43.50 -1.56 2.29
C ALA A 282 43.82 -0.17 1.74
N TYR A 283 42.86 0.44 1.05
CA TYR A 283 43.06 1.73 0.39
C TYR A 283 42.76 2.93 1.31
N CYS A 284 41.72 2.86 2.15
CA CYS A 284 41.51 3.83 3.23
C CYS A 284 40.53 3.32 4.32
N PRO A 285 41.02 2.63 5.37
CA PRO A 285 40.18 2.07 6.43
C PRO A 285 39.30 3.09 7.16
N MET A 286 39.69 4.37 7.21
CA MET A 286 38.88 5.42 7.83
C MET A 286 37.67 5.86 6.99
N ASN A 287 37.77 5.81 5.65
CA ASN A 287 36.62 6.07 4.79
C ASN A 287 35.60 4.93 4.91
N ASP A 288 36.09 3.69 4.90
CA ASP A 288 35.30 2.48 5.12
C ASP A 288 34.56 2.54 6.47
N ALA A 289 35.28 2.78 7.57
CA ALA A 289 34.70 2.92 8.90
C ALA A 289 33.62 4.02 8.97
N GLN A 290 33.93 5.23 8.48
CA GLN A 290 33.01 6.37 8.52
C GLN A 290 31.73 6.13 7.70
N TYR A 291 31.83 5.43 6.57
CA TYR A 291 30.68 5.05 5.76
C TYR A 291 29.87 3.92 6.40
N PHE A 292 30.53 2.81 6.79
CA PHE A 292 29.86 1.62 7.31
C PHE A 292 29.14 1.89 8.62
N GLY A 293 29.77 2.59 9.58
CA GLY A 293 29.11 2.99 10.82
C GLY A 293 27.81 3.77 10.58
N HIS A 294 27.77 4.61 9.54
CA HIS A 294 26.58 5.39 9.22
C HIS A 294 25.51 4.53 8.55
N ALA A 295 25.91 3.64 7.63
CA ALA A 295 25.02 2.71 6.96
C ALA A 295 24.33 1.72 7.93
N ILE A 296 25.00 1.32 9.01
CA ILE A 296 24.43 0.46 10.06
C ILE A 296 23.34 1.20 10.85
N TYR A 297 23.59 2.47 11.22
CA TYR A 297 22.56 3.30 11.85
C TYR A 297 21.34 3.47 10.92
N ASP A 298 21.58 3.77 9.64
CA ASP A 298 20.52 3.90 8.63
C ASP A 298 19.75 2.58 8.47
N MET A 299 20.41 1.43 8.49
CA MET A 299 19.76 0.11 8.43
C MET A 299 18.74 -0.04 9.55
N TYR A 300 19.16 0.04 10.82
CA TYR A 300 18.27 -0.14 11.96
C TYR A 300 17.13 0.90 11.98
N ASN A 301 17.44 2.15 11.66
CA ASN A 301 16.45 3.23 11.62
C ASN A 301 15.41 3.03 10.48
N ASP A 302 15.84 2.70 9.27
CA ASP A 302 14.93 2.53 8.12
C ASP A 302 14.19 1.20 8.16
N TRP A 303 14.74 0.18 8.84
CA TRP A 303 14.17 -1.15 8.90
C TRP A 303 13.21 -1.32 10.07
N TYR A 304 13.57 -0.80 11.25
CA TYR A 304 12.89 -1.03 12.53
C TYR A 304 12.40 0.26 13.21
N GLY A 305 12.84 1.43 12.76
CA GLY A 305 12.43 2.72 13.31
C GLY A 305 13.04 3.04 14.69
N VAL A 306 14.09 2.32 15.07
CA VAL A 306 14.85 2.48 16.33
C VAL A 306 16.31 2.82 16.03
N PRO A 307 16.98 3.63 16.86
CA PRO A 307 18.42 3.82 16.77
C PRO A 307 19.14 2.54 17.22
N VAL A 308 20.27 2.21 16.58
CA VAL A 308 21.05 1.01 16.97
C VAL A 308 21.79 1.20 18.30
N LEU A 309 22.23 2.44 18.59
CA LEU A 309 22.82 2.85 19.86
C LEU A 309 22.17 4.17 20.32
N PRO A 310 22.02 4.43 21.63
CA PRO A 310 21.45 5.67 22.17
C PRO A 310 22.45 6.83 22.20
N PHE A 311 23.69 6.63 21.75
CA PHE A 311 24.76 7.62 21.68
C PHE A 311 25.49 7.59 20.32
N GLN A 312 26.37 8.57 20.10
CA GLN A 312 27.20 8.66 18.91
C GLN A 312 28.30 7.58 18.92
N LEU A 313 28.33 6.71 17.92
CA LEU A 313 29.36 5.70 17.74
C LEU A 313 30.71 6.37 17.44
N THR A 314 31.76 6.02 18.20
CA THR A 314 33.13 6.44 17.89
C THR A 314 33.92 5.26 17.32
N LEU A 315 34.52 5.42 16.15
CA LEU A 315 35.35 4.44 15.47
C LEU A 315 36.80 4.93 15.49
N ILE A 316 37.73 4.16 16.04
CA ILE A 316 39.13 4.54 16.21
C ILE A 316 40.00 3.63 15.32
N CYS A 317 40.34 4.12 14.14
CA CYS A 317 41.17 3.38 13.18
C CYS A 317 42.66 3.57 13.43
N HIS A 318 43.47 2.72 12.79
CA HIS A 318 44.95 2.71 12.92
C HIS A 318 45.41 2.47 14.36
N TYR A 319 44.66 1.65 15.11
CA TYR A 319 45.00 1.35 16.50
C TYR A 319 46.26 0.48 16.61
N SER A 320 47.25 0.98 17.35
CA SER A 320 48.54 0.32 17.60
C SER A 320 49.30 -0.03 16.31
N THR A 321 50.32 -0.88 16.40
CA THR A 321 51.13 -1.35 15.26
C THR A 321 50.94 -2.85 15.09
N ASN A 322 50.64 -3.29 13.86
CA ASN A 322 50.43 -4.70 13.50
C ASN A 322 49.38 -5.41 14.38
N TYR A 323 48.35 -4.68 14.84
CA TYR A 323 47.30 -5.22 15.70
C TYR A 323 46.26 -6.00 14.88
N GLU A 324 46.26 -7.33 15.05
CA GLU A 324 45.34 -8.26 14.38
C GLU A 324 44.04 -8.44 15.17
N GLY A 325 43.33 -7.33 15.44
CA GLY A 325 42.08 -7.38 16.19
C GLY A 325 41.34 -6.05 16.25
N TYR A 326 40.22 -6.08 16.94
CA TYR A 326 39.45 -4.93 17.36
C TYR A 326 38.98 -5.12 18.81
N PHE A 327 38.46 -4.08 19.46
CA PHE A 327 37.72 -4.20 20.72
C PHE A 327 36.85 -2.97 20.99
N TRP A 328 35.75 -3.20 21.71
CA TRP A 328 34.88 -2.17 22.28
C TRP A 328 35.32 -1.77 23.70
N ASP A 329 35.33 -0.47 24.02
CA ASP A 329 35.70 0.03 25.37
C ASP A 329 34.51 0.53 26.23
N GLY A 330 33.28 0.40 25.73
CA GLY A 330 32.08 1.00 26.32
C GLY A 330 31.67 2.34 25.68
N SER A 331 32.50 2.93 24.81
CA SER A 331 32.25 4.22 24.15
C SER A 331 32.72 4.30 22.70
N GLY A 332 33.74 3.53 22.32
CA GLY A 332 34.26 3.45 20.97
C GLY A 332 34.85 2.09 20.61
N LEU A 333 34.86 1.82 19.30
CA LEU A 333 35.42 0.62 18.70
C LEU A 333 36.83 0.92 18.18
N TYR A 334 37.84 0.24 18.73
CA TYR A 334 39.22 0.33 18.29
C TYR A 334 39.50 -0.70 17.21
N ILE A 335 40.02 -0.26 16.06
CA ILE A 335 40.19 -1.05 14.85
C ILE A 335 41.68 -1.09 14.49
N GLY A 336 42.27 -2.29 14.54
CA GLY A 336 43.65 -2.53 14.13
C GLY A 336 43.83 -2.53 12.61
N ASP A 337 45.06 -2.23 12.18
CA ASP A 337 45.46 -2.29 10.77
C ASP A 337 45.79 -3.71 10.27
N GLY A 338 45.75 -4.73 11.14
CA GLY A 338 46.13 -6.11 10.80
C GLY A 338 47.64 -6.27 10.53
N ASP A 339 48.07 -7.48 10.16
CA ASP A 339 49.45 -7.77 9.74
C ASP A 339 49.52 -8.89 8.70
N ASN A 340 49.62 -10.16 9.11
CA ASN A 340 49.82 -11.31 8.23
C ASN A 340 48.53 -12.09 7.94
N THR A 341 47.60 -12.12 8.90
CA THR A 341 46.32 -12.85 8.82
C THR A 341 45.23 -11.97 8.22
N PHE A 342 45.19 -10.69 8.63
CA PHE A 342 44.11 -9.77 8.28
C PHE A 342 44.60 -8.52 7.55
N TYR A 343 43.75 -8.00 6.67
CA TYR A 343 43.70 -6.59 6.29
C TYR A 343 43.21 -5.73 7.50
N PRO A 344 43.29 -4.39 7.44
CA PRO A 344 42.68 -3.53 8.46
C PRO A 344 41.21 -3.88 8.71
N LEU A 345 40.83 -4.02 9.97
CA LEU A 345 39.57 -4.67 10.38
C LEU A 345 38.33 -3.77 10.24
N ALA A 346 38.40 -2.73 9.41
CA ALA A 346 37.32 -1.78 9.12
C ALA A 346 36.31 -2.35 8.10
N ALA A 347 35.72 -3.51 8.40
CA ALA A 347 34.73 -4.16 7.55
C ALA A 347 33.28 -3.88 7.98
N LEU A 348 32.36 -3.94 7.02
CA LEU A 348 30.94 -3.65 7.23
C LEU A 348 30.27 -4.63 8.20
N ASP A 349 30.56 -5.93 8.04
CA ASP A 349 30.01 -6.97 8.92
C ASP A 349 30.60 -6.92 10.33
N LEU A 350 31.91 -6.71 10.47
CA LEU A 350 32.56 -6.52 11.77
C LEU A 350 32.01 -5.32 12.53
N ILE A 351 31.94 -4.14 11.90
CA ILE A 351 31.42 -2.92 12.57
C ILE A 351 29.93 -3.11 12.91
N ALA A 352 29.16 -3.79 12.05
CA ALA A 352 27.75 -4.10 12.34
C ALA A 352 27.60 -5.06 13.51
N HIS A 353 28.44 -6.10 13.61
CA HIS A 353 28.48 -7.06 14.70
C HIS A 353 28.75 -6.36 16.04
N GLU A 354 29.83 -5.59 16.14
CA GLU A 354 30.21 -4.85 17.35
C GLU A 354 29.10 -3.89 17.83
N VAL A 355 28.52 -3.15 16.90
CA VAL A 355 27.42 -2.20 17.17
C VAL A 355 26.13 -2.92 17.60
N SER A 356 25.96 -4.18 17.20
CA SER A 356 24.76 -4.99 17.49
C SER A 356 24.82 -5.72 18.84
N HIS A 357 26.00 -5.86 19.45
CA HIS A 357 26.10 -6.17 20.87
C HIS A 357 25.49 -5.07 21.72
N GLY A 358 25.79 -3.80 21.42
CA GLY A 358 25.15 -2.67 22.08
C GLY A 358 23.63 -2.64 21.85
N PHE A 359 23.15 -2.95 20.64
CA PHE A 359 21.72 -3.13 20.40
C PHE A 359 21.11 -4.21 21.32
N THR A 360 21.79 -5.33 21.51
CA THR A 360 21.35 -6.44 22.37
C THR A 360 21.35 -6.06 23.85
N GLU A 361 22.38 -5.35 24.33
CA GLU A 361 22.46 -4.79 25.69
C GLU A 361 21.28 -3.88 26.01
N TYR A 362 20.80 -3.08 25.05
CA TYR A 362 19.66 -2.18 25.25
C TYR A 362 18.27 -2.83 25.15
N HIS A 363 18.19 -4.10 24.75
CA HIS A 363 16.92 -4.81 24.55
C HIS A 363 16.81 -6.07 25.42
N SER A 364 17.28 -7.21 24.92
CA SER A 364 17.20 -8.49 25.66
C SER A 364 18.25 -8.67 26.74
N ASP A 365 19.33 -7.88 26.73
CA ASP A 365 20.46 -7.94 27.67
C ASP A 365 21.03 -9.37 27.82
N LEU A 366 21.15 -10.09 26.69
CA LEU A 366 21.65 -11.47 26.64
C LEU A 366 23.04 -11.57 27.28
N ILE A 367 23.12 -12.29 28.39
CA ILE A 367 24.36 -12.52 29.13
C ILE A 367 25.37 -13.18 28.19
N TYR A 368 26.55 -12.55 28.07
CA TYR A 368 27.66 -12.96 27.21
C TYR A 368 28.41 -14.19 27.75
N SER A 369 27.66 -15.27 27.98
CA SER A 369 28.15 -16.55 28.47
C SER A 369 27.12 -17.65 28.19
N GLY A 370 27.58 -18.89 28.01
CA GLY A 370 26.68 -20.02 27.78
C GLY A 370 25.82 -19.86 26.51
N GLN A 371 24.59 -20.39 26.55
CA GLN A 371 23.70 -20.36 25.38
C GLN A 371 23.23 -18.94 25.01
N SER A 372 22.93 -18.09 26.01
CA SER A 372 22.58 -16.68 25.77
C SER A 372 23.72 -15.92 25.10
N GLY A 373 24.98 -16.25 25.45
CA GLY A 373 26.15 -15.69 24.81
C GLY A 373 26.30 -16.13 23.35
N GLY A 374 26.06 -17.41 23.05
CA GLY A 374 26.00 -17.90 21.67
C GLY A 374 24.91 -17.24 20.83
N ILE A 375 23.74 -16.97 21.41
CA ILE A 375 22.66 -16.22 20.73
C ILE A 375 23.06 -14.75 20.53
N ASN A 376 23.74 -14.12 21.50
CA ASN A 376 24.22 -12.73 21.41
C ASN A 376 25.25 -12.59 20.26
N GLU A 377 26.28 -13.43 20.25
CA GLU A 377 27.25 -13.54 19.15
C GLU A 377 26.58 -13.76 17.79
N SER A 378 25.65 -14.72 17.73
CA SER A 378 24.98 -15.03 16.48
C SER A 378 24.11 -13.88 15.99
N PHE A 379 23.39 -13.19 16.88
CA PHE A 379 22.60 -12.01 16.51
C PHE A 379 23.48 -10.91 15.89
N SER A 380 24.69 -10.70 16.43
CA SER A 380 25.67 -9.76 15.87
C SER A 380 26.21 -10.22 14.51
N ASP A 381 26.45 -11.52 14.29
CA ASP A 381 26.78 -12.07 12.97
C ASP A 381 25.65 -11.89 11.95
N MET A 382 24.40 -12.15 12.35
CA MET A 382 23.21 -11.90 11.51
C MET A 382 23.09 -10.44 11.12
N ALA A 383 23.41 -9.52 12.04
CA ALA A 383 23.42 -8.08 11.78
C ALA A 383 24.51 -7.68 10.77
N GLY A 384 25.67 -8.34 10.79
CA GLY A 384 26.71 -8.18 9.78
C GLY A 384 26.26 -8.58 8.37
N GLU A 385 25.59 -9.73 8.25
CA GLU A 385 25.01 -10.19 6.99
C GLU A 385 23.82 -9.32 6.53
N ALA A 386 23.00 -8.84 7.47
CA ALA A 386 21.94 -7.87 7.20
C ALA A 386 22.51 -6.52 6.70
N ALA A 387 23.61 -6.05 7.27
CA ALA A 387 24.29 -4.82 6.86
C ALA A 387 24.90 -4.95 5.46
N LYS A 388 25.56 -6.07 5.15
CA LYS A 388 25.97 -6.42 3.77
C LYS A 388 24.77 -6.38 2.82
N TYR A 389 23.67 -7.06 3.17
CA TYR A 389 22.45 -7.09 2.36
C TYR A 389 21.83 -5.69 2.15
N TYR A 390 21.87 -4.82 3.17
CA TYR A 390 21.37 -3.45 3.08
C TYR A 390 22.20 -2.57 2.13
N VAL A 391 23.54 -2.61 2.26
CA VAL A 391 24.47 -1.76 1.51
C VAL A 391 24.70 -2.27 0.09
N ARG A 392 24.89 -3.58 -0.07
CA ARG A 392 25.29 -4.23 -1.34
C ARG A 392 24.10 -4.85 -2.10
N GLY A 393 22.93 -4.97 -1.46
CA GLY A 393 21.75 -5.67 -2.01
C GLY A 393 21.85 -7.20 -1.98
N THR A 394 22.99 -7.74 -1.52
CA THR A 394 23.32 -9.17 -1.39
C THR A 394 24.27 -9.35 -0.20
N ASN A 395 24.39 -10.57 0.29
CA ASN A 395 25.33 -10.96 1.35
C ASN A 395 25.86 -12.38 1.06
N ASP A 396 26.92 -12.80 1.73
CA ASP A 396 27.68 -14.03 1.41
C ASP A 396 27.62 -15.11 2.48
N PHE A 397 27.07 -14.81 3.66
CA PHE A 397 27.02 -15.68 4.84
C PHE A 397 28.41 -16.09 5.34
N ARG A 398 29.41 -15.22 5.13
CA ARG A 398 30.82 -15.41 5.52
C ARG A 398 31.29 -14.23 6.35
N PHE A 399 31.16 -14.35 7.67
CA PHE A 399 31.56 -13.29 8.59
C PHE A 399 33.07 -13.03 8.52
N GLY A 400 33.47 -11.78 8.39
CA GLY A 400 34.87 -11.34 8.30
C GLY A 400 35.58 -11.69 6.99
N TYR A 401 34.89 -12.26 5.99
CA TYR A 401 35.48 -12.59 4.69
C TYR A 401 36.26 -11.42 4.07
N ASP A 402 35.71 -10.21 4.18
CA ASP A 402 36.28 -8.97 3.64
C ASP A 402 37.69 -8.66 4.17
N ILE A 403 38.09 -9.19 5.35
CA ILE A 403 39.38 -8.86 6.01
C ILE A 403 40.37 -10.02 6.12
N VAL A 404 39.96 -11.28 5.94
CA VAL A 404 40.90 -12.42 5.95
C VAL A 404 41.75 -12.40 4.67
N LYS A 405 43.08 -12.47 4.79
CA LYS A 405 44.01 -12.45 3.64
C LYS A 405 44.03 -13.74 2.82
N ASP A 406 43.60 -14.86 3.41
CA ASP A 406 43.26 -16.07 2.65
C ASP A 406 42.15 -15.73 1.63
N PRO A 407 42.35 -15.98 0.31
CA PRO A 407 41.37 -15.67 -0.71
C PRO A 407 39.99 -16.33 -0.48
N ASP A 408 39.96 -17.56 0.03
CA ASP A 408 38.74 -18.33 0.26
C ASP A 408 38.29 -18.30 1.74
N GLY A 409 39.18 -17.89 2.64
CA GLY A 409 38.97 -17.81 4.09
C GLY A 409 37.98 -16.73 4.55
N ALA A 410 37.32 -17.02 5.67
CA ALA A 410 36.49 -16.10 6.47
C ALA A 410 36.71 -16.42 7.96
N LEU A 411 36.22 -15.57 8.88
CA LEU A 411 36.31 -15.84 10.32
C LEU A 411 35.29 -16.90 10.78
N ARG A 412 34.06 -16.81 10.28
CA ARG A 412 32.97 -17.78 10.53
C ARG A 412 32.12 -17.98 9.28
N TYR A 413 31.54 -19.16 9.14
CA TYR A 413 30.75 -19.57 7.97
C TYR A 413 29.32 -19.86 8.40
N LEU A 414 28.39 -18.91 8.27
CA LEU A 414 27.03 -19.08 8.79
C LEU A 414 26.28 -20.24 8.09
N TYR A 415 26.65 -20.56 6.85
CA TYR A 415 26.06 -21.68 6.10
C TYR A 415 26.59 -23.06 6.52
N ASP A 416 27.76 -23.13 7.16
CA ASP A 416 28.43 -24.38 7.58
C ASP A 416 29.48 -24.07 8.67
N PRO A 417 29.04 -23.76 9.92
CA PRO A 417 29.93 -23.29 10.98
C PRO A 417 31.19 -24.14 11.22
N PRO A 418 31.15 -25.49 11.21
CA PRO A 418 32.34 -26.32 11.43
C PRO A 418 33.50 -26.12 10.43
N LEU A 419 33.30 -25.38 9.32
CA LEU A 419 34.38 -25.04 8.39
C LEU A 419 35.49 -24.17 9.00
N ASP A 420 35.23 -23.44 10.09
CA ASP A 420 36.28 -22.72 10.82
C ASP A 420 37.12 -23.63 11.74
N GLY A 421 36.74 -24.91 11.88
CA GLY A 421 37.43 -25.92 12.69
C GLY A 421 37.08 -25.92 14.18
N HIS A 422 36.17 -25.05 14.64
CA HIS A 422 35.85 -24.85 16.05
C HIS A 422 34.34 -24.71 16.35
N SER A 423 33.58 -24.03 15.50
CA SER A 423 32.15 -23.78 15.68
C SER A 423 31.29 -25.01 15.46
N ILE A 424 30.12 -25.03 16.10
CA ILE A 424 29.14 -26.13 16.02
C ILE A 424 27.89 -25.70 15.25
N ASP A 425 27.29 -26.58 14.47
CA ASP A 425 26.03 -26.32 13.74
C ASP A 425 24.80 -27.01 14.33
N HIS A 426 24.97 -27.85 15.35
CA HIS A 426 23.89 -28.61 15.99
C HIS A 426 23.94 -28.50 17.52
N VAL A 427 22.77 -28.44 18.17
CA VAL A 427 22.66 -28.23 19.62
C VAL A 427 23.22 -29.38 20.46
N ASP A 428 23.26 -30.60 19.93
CA ASP A 428 23.80 -31.78 20.63
C ASP A 428 25.31 -31.70 20.90
N ASP A 429 26.06 -30.91 20.12
CA ASP A 429 27.50 -30.71 20.29
C ASP A 429 27.84 -29.61 21.31
N TYR A 430 26.83 -28.91 21.83
CA TYR A 430 27.01 -27.87 22.84
C TYR A 430 27.40 -28.45 24.22
N TYR A 431 28.40 -27.82 24.87
CA TYR A 431 28.74 -28.11 26.26
C TYR A 431 28.88 -26.83 27.11
N PRO A 432 28.53 -26.88 28.41
CA PRO A 432 28.72 -25.74 29.31
C PRO A 432 30.20 -25.31 29.39
N GLY A 433 30.46 -24.02 29.15
CA GLY A 433 31.82 -23.47 29.09
C GLY A 433 32.45 -23.47 27.69
N MET A 434 31.73 -23.90 26.65
CA MET A 434 32.07 -23.60 25.26
C MET A 434 32.16 -22.08 25.04
N ASP A 435 33.10 -21.65 24.20
CA ASP A 435 33.24 -20.25 23.81
C ASP A 435 32.02 -19.78 23.00
N VAL A 436 31.59 -18.54 23.25
CA VAL A 436 30.38 -17.98 22.65
C VAL A 436 30.48 -17.88 21.13
N HIS A 437 31.67 -17.56 20.59
CA HIS A 437 31.93 -17.42 19.16
C HIS A 437 31.83 -18.75 18.40
N TYR A 438 31.94 -19.89 19.11
CA TYR A 438 31.78 -21.24 18.53
C TYR A 438 30.34 -21.75 18.68
N SER A 439 29.71 -21.47 19.81
CA SER A 439 28.33 -21.85 20.08
C SER A 439 27.29 -21.04 19.28
N SER A 440 27.68 -19.88 18.75
CA SER A 440 26.87 -19.06 17.84
C SER A 440 26.52 -19.76 16.52
N GLY A 441 27.33 -20.74 16.11
CA GLY A 441 27.14 -21.52 14.89
C GLY A 441 25.73 -22.13 14.76
N ILE A 442 25.10 -22.55 15.85
CA ILE A 442 23.73 -23.08 15.88
C ILE A 442 22.72 -22.06 15.33
N PHE A 443 22.73 -20.83 15.86
CA PHE A 443 21.79 -19.78 15.44
C PHE A 443 22.20 -19.15 14.10
N ASN A 444 23.49 -19.12 13.81
CA ASN A 444 24.05 -18.71 12.51
C ASN A 444 23.54 -19.60 11.37
N LYS A 445 23.59 -20.93 11.59
CA LYS A 445 23.06 -21.94 10.67
C LYS A 445 21.55 -21.83 10.52
N ALA A 446 20.82 -21.66 11.63
CA ALA A 446 19.36 -21.44 11.58
C ALA A 446 19.01 -20.18 10.77
N PHE A 447 19.69 -19.05 10.99
CA PHE A 447 19.50 -17.82 10.23
C PHE A 447 19.77 -18.00 8.74
N TYR A 448 20.87 -18.67 8.37
CA TYR A 448 21.18 -18.99 6.98
C TYR A 448 20.06 -19.81 6.31
N LEU A 449 19.57 -20.86 6.98
CA LEU A 449 18.50 -21.72 6.47
C LEU A 449 17.19 -20.95 6.28
N ILE A 450 16.84 -20.04 7.20
CA ILE A 450 15.67 -19.16 7.09
C ILE A 450 15.85 -18.15 5.95
N ALA A 451 16.98 -17.46 5.90
CA ALA A 451 17.27 -16.41 4.91
C ALA A 451 17.31 -16.92 3.46
N THR A 452 17.65 -18.20 3.27
CA THR A 452 17.76 -18.85 1.94
C THR A 452 16.56 -19.71 1.55
N SER A 453 15.56 -19.83 2.43
CA SER A 453 14.34 -20.59 2.15
C SER A 453 13.48 -19.95 1.05
N PRO A 454 12.70 -20.75 0.27
CA PRO A 454 11.85 -20.22 -0.79
C PRO A 454 10.86 -19.15 -0.28
N GLY A 455 10.89 -17.97 -0.90
CA GLY A 455 10.05 -16.82 -0.51
C GLY A 455 10.59 -15.98 0.65
N TRP A 456 11.72 -16.36 1.24
CA TRP A 456 12.41 -15.58 2.28
C TRP A 456 13.59 -14.79 1.73
N THR A 457 14.11 -13.90 2.56
CA THR A 457 15.30 -13.07 2.30
C THR A 457 16.07 -12.87 3.61
N THR A 458 17.35 -12.51 3.52
CA THR A 458 18.18 -12.07 4.67
C THR A 458 17.49 -10.99 5.50
N ARG A 459 16.78 -10.08 4.83
CA ARG A 459 15.93 -9.06 5.47
C ARG A 459 14.81 -9.67 6.33
N MET A 460 14.00 -10.57 5.77
CA MET A 460 12.88 -11.20 6.49
C MET A 460 13.35 -12.11 7.63
N ALA A 461 14.48 -12.80 7.44
CA ALA A 461 15.12 -13.57 8.51
C ALA A 461 15.57 -12.64 9.64
N PHE A 462 16.25 -11.53 9.32
CA PHE A 462 16.72 -10.60 10.35
C PHE A 462 15.57 -9.88 11.06
N ASP A 463 14.47 -9.58 10.35
CA ASP A 463 13.27 -8.99 10.94
C ASP A 463 12.75 -9.83 12.14
N ILE A 464 12.71 -11.16 12.05
CA ILE A 464 12.23 -12.01 13.15
C ILE A 464 13.23 -12.09 14.32
N PHE A 465 14.54 -12.09 14.06
CA PHE A 465 15.56 -12.11 15.13
C PHE A 465 15.69 -10.77 15.85
N VAL A 466 15.60 -9.64 15.13
CA VAL A 466 15.54 -8.30 15.75
C VAL A 466 14.32 -8.19 16.64
N LYS A 467 13.15 -8.60 16.16
CA LYS A 467 11.93 -8.58 16.99
C LYS A 467 11.98 -9.56 18.17
N ALA A 468 12.60 -10.73 18.00
CA ALA A 468 12.83 -11.64 19.12
C ALA A 468 13.74 -11.02 20.19
N ASN A 469 14.82 -10.35 19.79
CA ASN A 469 15.72 -9.59 20.68
C ASN A 469 14.99 -8.43 21.38
N MET A 470 14.12 -7.70 20.68
CA MET A 470 13.38 -6.57 21.23
C MET A 470 12.24 -6.96 22.20
N ASP A 471 11.46 -7.98 21.87
CA ASP A 471 10.14 -8.22 22.49
C ASP A 471 10.04 -9.55 23.29
N TYR A 472 10.94 -10.52 23.06
CA TYR A 472 10.75 -11.91 23.51
C TYR A 472 11.92 -12.48 24.33
N TRP A 473 13.16 -12.18 23.94
CA TRP A 473 14.35 -12.71 24.61
C TRP A 473 14.61 -12.00 25.94
N THR A 474 15.18 -12.75 26.87
CA THR A 474 15.59 -12.29 28.22
C THR A 474 17.08 -12.56 28.44
N PRO A 475 17.72 -11.99 29.48
CA PRO A 475 19.17 -12.11 29.68
C PRO A 475 19.73 -13.54 29.72
N SER A 476 18.91 -14.51 30.15
CA SER A 476 19.30 -15.91 30.34
C SER A 476 18.66 -16.88 29.33
N THR A 477 18.27 -16.37 28.15
CA THR A 477 17.60 -17.15 27.11
C THR A 477 18.43 -18.36 26.67
N THR A 478 17.82 -19.55 26.74
CA THR A 478 18.37 -20.80 26.19
C THR A 478 18.12 -20.89 24.68
N PHE A 479 18.83 -21.77 23.97
CA PHE A 479 18.63 -21.99 22.53
C PHE A 479 17.17 -22.36 22.17
N GLN A 480 16.51 -23.19 22.99
CA GLN A 480 15.10 -23.54 22.83
C GLN A 480 14.19 -22.30 22.93
N GLN A 481 14.35 -21.50 23.99
CA GLN A 481 13.58 -20.27 24.20
C GLN A 481 13.89 -19.20 23.15
N GLY A 482 15.13 -19.16 22.66
CA GLY A 482 15.56 -18.24 21.61
C GLY A 482 14.82 -18.52 20.30
N ALA A 483 14.71 -19.80 19.94
CA ALA A 483 13.96 -20.26 18.79
C ALA A 483 12.45 -20.04 18.96
N GLU A 484 11.88 -20.32 20.14
CA GLU A 484 10.48 -20.02 20.47
C GLU A 484 10.16 -18.52 20.31
N GLY A 485 11.03 -17.62 20.77
CA GLY A 485 10.89 -16.17 20.57
C GLY A 485 10.93 -15.76 19.09
N ALA A 486 11.77 -16.40 18.28
CA ALA A 486 11.82 -16.19 16.83
C ALA A 486 10.56 -16.73 16.10
N ILE A 487 9.97 -17.83 16.57
CA ILE A 487 8.67 -18.33 16.10
C ILE A 487 7.55 -17.34 16.43
N SER A 488 7.49 -16.80 17.65
CA SER A 488 6.50 -15.77 18.01
C SER A 488 6.69 -14.48 17.21
N ALA A 489 7.93 -14.06 16.97
CA ALA A 489 8.23 -12.92 16.11
C ALA A 489 7.78 -13.12 14.65
N ALA A 490 7.95 -14.33 14.09
CA ALA A 490 7.45 -14.67 12.75
C ALA A 490 5.92 -14.56 12.66
N LEU A 491 5.21 -15.11 13.66
CA LEU A 491 3.74 -15.04 13.74
C LEU A 491 3.23 -13.59 13.82
N ASP A 492 3.86 -12.73 14.63
CA ASP A 492 3.49 -11.31 14.73
C ASP A 492 3.64 -10.54 13.41
N TYR A 493 4.58 -10.92 12.54
CA TYR A 493 4.73 -10.35 11.19
C TYR A 493 3.80 -10.96 10.15
N GLY A 494 3.06 -12.02 10.49
CA GLY A 494 2.30 -12.83 9.52
C GLY A 494 3.21 -13.60 8.56
N TYR A 495 4.46 -13.88 8.95
CA TYR A 495 5.37 -14.76 8.22
C TYR A 495 5.09 -16.21 8.60
N SER A 496 5.38 -17.15 7.69
CA SER A 496 5.17 -18.56 8.03
C SER A 496 6.18 -19.02 9.07
N CYS A 497 5.72 -19.35 10.27
CA CYS A 497 6.59 -19.86 11.31
C CYS A 497 7.14 -21.26 10.96
N LYS A 498 6.55 -21.94 9.98
CA LYS A 498 6.96 -23.29 9.58
C LYS A 498 8.37 -23.31 9.02
N VAL A 499 8.75 -22.29 8.23
CA VAL A 499 10.12 -22.16 7.70
C VAL A 499 11.14 -21.99 8.83
N ALA A 500 10.84 -21.14 9.82
CA ALA A 500 11.70 -20.98 10.98
C ALA A 500 11.79 -22.26 11.82
N ALA A 501 10.67 -22.96 12.05
CA ALA A 501 10.66 -24.22 12.78
C ALA A 501 11.44 -25.34 12.06
N GLU A 502 11.32 -25.44 10.72
CA GLU A 502 12.07 -26.39 9.90
C GLU A 502 13.57 -26.08 9.86
N ALA A 503 13.96 -24.80 9.94
CA ALA A 503 15.36 -24.40 10.07
C ALA A 503 15.93 -24.69 11.47
N PHE A 504 15.18 -24.39 12.53
CA PHE A 504 15.60 -24.71 13.90
C PHE A 504 15.71 -26.23 14.14
N ALA A 505 14.79 -27.02 13.58
CA ALA A 505 14.84 -28.48 13.66
C ALA A 505 16.11 -29.07 12.99
N GLN A 506 16.63 -28.44 11.93
CA GLN A 506 17.90 -28.86 11.29
C GLN A 506 19.14 -28.62 12.15
N VAL A 507 19.07 -27.70 13.12
CA VAL A 507 20.13 -27.46 14.12
C VAL A 507 19.80 -28.11 15.48
N GLY A 508 18.82 -29.02 15.50
CA GLY A 508 18.43 -29.85 16.65
C GLY A 508 17.40 -29.23 17.59
N ILE A 509 16.92 -28.02 17.31
CA ILE A 509 15.99 -27.29 18.17
C ILE A 509 14.56 -27.49 17.66
N ASN A 510 13.81 -28.37 18.32
CA ASN A 510 12.44 -28.69 17.93
C ASN A 510 11.44 -27.68 18.53
N VAL A 511 10.85 -26.82 17.69
CA VAL A 511 9.82 -25.86 18.09
C VAL A 511 8.51 -26.14 17.36
N VAL A 512 7.39 -26.06 18.08
CA VAL A 512 6.05 -26.20 17.49
C VAL A 512 5.62 -24.88 16.87
N CYS A 513 5.66 -24.79 15.54
CA CYS A 513 4.93 -23.76 14.81
C CYS A 513 3.43 -24.11 14.76
N CYS A 514 2.58 -23.15 15.13
CA CYS A 514 1.13 -23.31 15.19
C CYS A 514 0.46 -22.14 14.45
N GLU A 515 0.19 -22.32 13.16
CA GLU A 515 -0.53 -21.34 12.33
C GLU A 515 -2.05 -21.66 12.36
N PRO A 516 -2.95 -20.66 12.50
CA PRO A 516 -4.38 -20.88 12.33
C PRO A 516 -4.70 -21.32 10.88
N PRO A 517 -5.78 -22.08 10.66
CA PRO A 517 -6.14 -22.54 9.33
C PRO A 517 -6.67 -21.39 8.47
N ILE A 518 -6.67 -21.56 7.15
CA ILE A 518 -7.37 -20.68 6.20
C ILE A 518 -8.43 -21.53 5.50
N ALA A 519 -9.70 -21.15 5.65
CA ALA A 519 -10.83 -21.87 5.11
C ALA A 519 -11.09 -21.52 3.64
N ASP A 520 -11.31 -22.53 2.79
CA ASP A 520 -11.83 -22.34 1.43
C ASP A 520 -12.56 -23.61 0.95
N PHE A 521 -13.47 -23.47 -0.02
CA PHE A 521 -14.17 -24.60 -0.61
C PHE A 521 -14.70 -24.35 -2.03
N SER A 522 -15.11 -25.43 -2.69
CA SER A 522 -15.86 -25.43 -3.95
C SER A 522 -17.06 -26.38 -3.84
N CYS A 523 -18.13 -26.15 -4.61
CA CYS A 523 -19.28 -27.06 -4.64
C CYS A 523 -19.96 -27.09 -6.02
N SER A 524 -20.70 -28.16 -6.31
CA SER A 524 -21.41 -28.35 -7.58
C SER A 524 -22.57 -29.36 -7.43
N PRO A 525 -23.71 -29.16 -8.13
CA PRO A 525 -24.12 -27.95 -8.83
C PRO A 525 -24.42 -26.79 -7.86
N THR A 526 -24.42 -25.55 -8.35
CA THR A 526 -24.83 -24.36 -7.57
C THR A 526 -26.30 -23.98 -7.76
N MET A 527 -27.01 -24.63 -8.70
CA MET A 527 -28.37 -24.26 -9.07
C MET A 527 -29.15 -25.50 -9.54
N GLY A 528 -30.44 -25.61 -9.17
CA GLY A 528 -31.30 -26.71 -9.61
C GLY A 528 -32.67 -26.80 -8.92
N ALA A 529 -33.55 -27.63 -9.48
CA ALA A 529 -34.89 -27.87 -8.92
C ALA A 529 -34.84 -28.68 -7.61
N VAL A 530 -35.84 -28.47 -6.75
CA VAL A 530 -36.06 -29.29 -5.55
C VAL A 530 -36.45 -30.74 -5.90
N PRO A 531 -35.86 -31.78 -5.28
CA PRO A 531 -34.76 -31.73 -4.32
C PRO A 531 -33.38 -31.62 -5.00
N LEU A 532 -32.58 -30.63 -4.61
CA LEU A 532 -31.25 -30.41 -5.17
C LEU A 532 -30.17 -31.05 -4.29
N THR A 533 -29.41 -32.01 -4.83
CA THR A 533 -28.25 -32.58 -4.14
C THR A 533 -26.96 -31.92 -4.63
N VAL A 534 -26.22 -31.31 -3.70
CA VAL A 534 -24.97 -30.57 -3.94
C VAL A 534 -23.80 -31.32 -3.31
N SER A 535 -22.71 -31.45 -4.06
CA SER A 535 -21.44 -31.98 -3.56
C SER A 535 -20.50 -30.85 -3.18
N PHE A 536 -19.91 -30.91 -2.00
CA PHE A 536 -18.95 -29.93 -1.48
C PHE A 536 -17.53 -30.52 -1.43
N THR A 537 -16.52 -29.69 -1.68
CA THR A 537 -15.11 -30.06 -1.68
C THR A 537 -14.30 -29.01 -0.94
N ASP A 538 -13.63 -29.44 0.13
CA ASP A 538 -12.70 -28.65 0.93
C ASP A 538 -11.46 -28.22 0.10
N LYS A 539 -11.03 -26.97 0.28
CA LYS A 539 -9.84 -26.35 -0.32
C LYS A 539 -8.93 -25.67 0.71
N SER A 540 -9.22 -25.85 1.98
CA SER A 540 -8.58 -25.16 3.10
C SER A 540 -7.10 -25.54 3.28
N VAL A 541 -6.31 -24.63 3.87
CA VAL A 541 -4.89 -24.82 4.17
C VAL A 541 -4.58 -24.59 5.66
N GLY A 542 -3.40 -25.02 6.13
CA GLY A 542 -3.04 -25.00 7.55
C GLY A 542 -3.71 -26.12 8.39
N GLY A 543 -4.23 -27.15 7.72
CA GLY A 543 -5.13 -28.15 8.33
C GLY A 543 -4.44 -29.24 9.15
N ALA A 544 -4.83 -29.34 10.42
CA ALA A 544 -4.93 -30.59 11.18
C ALA A 544 -5.93 -30.38 12.34
N GLY A 545 -7.23 -30.54 12.05
CA GLY A 545 -8.28 -30.29 13.05
C GLY A 545 -9.70 -30.49 12.54
N SER A 546 -10.69 -29.95 13.24
CA SER A 546 -12.12 -30.17 12.96
C SER A 546 -12.67 -29.28 11.86
N LEU A 547 -13.57 -29.86 11.07
CA LEU A 547 -14.35 -29.18 10.03
C LEU A 547 -15.81 -29.11 10.47
N LEU A 548 -16.45 -27.96 10.23
CA LEU A 548 -17.90 -27.78 10.39
C LEU A 548 -18.46 -27.06 9.16
N TRP A 549 -19.28 -27.77 8.41
CA TRP A 549 -20.13 -27.22 7.36
C TRP A 549 -21.46 -26.78 7.96
N ASP A 550 -21.91 -25.59 7.57
CA ASP A 550 -23.30 -25.14 7.66
C ASP A 550 -23.79 -24.94 6.22
N PHE A 551 -24.86 -25.62 5.83
CA PHE A 551 -25.36 -25.56 4.45
C PHE A 551 -26.29 -24.36 4.19
N GLY A 552 -26.59 -23.56 5.22
CA GLY A 552 -27.45 -22.38 5.14
C GLY A 552 -28.95 -22.66 5.28
N ASP A 553 -29.36 -23.94 5.36
CA ASP A 553 -30.74 -24.39 5.57
C ASP A 553 -30.98 -24.98 6.98
N GLY A 554 -29.98 -24.89 7.86
CA GLY A 554 -29.96 -25.54 9.17
C GLY A 554 -29.38 -26.96 9.16
N GLY A 555 -29.05 -27.51 7.98
CA GLY A 555 -28.23 -28.71 7.85
C GLY A 555 -26.75 -28.44 8.11
N THR A 556 -26.07 -29.40 8.74
CA THR A 556 -24.63 -29.31 9.04
C THR A 556 -23.89 -30.61 8.77
N SER A 557 -22.58 -30.57 8.57
CA SER A 557 -21.74 -31.77 8.44
C SER A 557 -20.33 -31.56 8.99
N THR A 558 -19.65 -32.65 9.37
CA THR A 558 -18.23 -32.65 9.79
C THR A 558 -17.35 -33.50 8.87
N LEU A 559 -17.90 -34.00 7.75
CA LEU A 559 -17.13 -34.71 6.73
C LEU A 559 -16.28 -33.71 5.93
N GLN A 560 -15.13 -34.15 5.41
CA GLN A 560 -14.28 -33.26 4.61
C GLN A 560 -14.93 -32.84 3.28
N ASN A 561 -15.57 -33.78 2.59
CA ASN A 561 -16.22 -33.53 1.30
C ASN A 561 -17.65 -34.07 1.34
N PRO A 562 -18.60 -33.36 1.98
CA PRO A 562 -19.96 -33.84 2.16
C PRO A 562 -20.82 -33.65 0.90
N THR A 563 -21.90 -34.42 0.83
CA THR A 563 -23.05 -34.14 -0.04
C THR A 563 -24.23 -33.70 0.83
N HIS A 564 -24.97 -32.68 0.40
CA HIS A 564 -26.18 -32.21 1.08
C HIS A 564 -27.36 -32.10 0.10
N THR A 565 -28.58 -32.34 0.57
CA THR A 565 -29.79 -32.31 -0.26
C THR A 565 -30.75 -31.24 0.26
N TYR A 566 -30.89 -30.16 -0.50
CA TYR A 566 -31.83 -29.08 -0.23
C TYR A 566 -33.24 -29.48 -0.68
N ILE A 567 -34.18 -29.50 0.27
CA ILE A 567 -35.58 -29.95 0.08
C ILE A 567 -36.60 -28.81 0.05
N SER A 568 -36.15 -27.56 -0.02
CA SER A 568 -37.01 -26.37 -0.04
C SER A 568 -36.46 -25.33 -1.01
N ILE A 569 -37.37 -24.57 -1.61
CA ILE A 569 -37.06 -23.46 -2.52
C ILE A 569 -36.37 -22.35 -1.72
N GLY A 570 -35.34 -21.75 -2.29
CA GLY A 570 -34.64 -20.61 -1.69
C GLY A 570 -33.19 -20.45 -2.12
N SER A 571 -32.59 -19.38 -1.60
CA SER A 571 -31.18 -19.03 -1.73
C SER A 571 -30.44 -19.41 -0.46
N TYR A 572 -29.37 -20.20 -0.55
CA TYR A 572 -28.61 -20.68 0.60
C TYR A 572 -27.16 -20.21 0.55
N SER A 573 -26.64 -19.86 1.73
CA SER A 573 -25.30 -19.34 1.94
C SER A 573 -24.43 -20.36 2.67
N PRO A 574 -23.87 -21.39 1.99
CA PRO A 574 -23.04 -22.39 2.66
C PRO A 574 -21.77 -21.78 3.26
N ALA A 575 -21.37 -22.32 4.40
CA ALA A 575 -20.18 -21.95 5.13
C ALA A 575 -19.35 -23.18 5.52
N LEU A 576 -18.03 -23.03 5.52
CA LEU A 576 -17.06 -23.99 6.06
C LEU A 576 -16.23 -23.31 7.14
N THR A 577 -16.35 -23.80 8.37
CA THR A 577 -15.44 -23.46 9.47
C THR A 577 -14.38 -24.55 9.62
N VAL A 578 -13.12 -24.14 9.61
CA VAL A 578 -11.96 -25.01 9.89
C VAL A 578 -11.35 -24.57 11.20
N THR A 579 -11.01 -25.51 12.08
CA THR A 579 -10.41 -25.21 13.39
C THR A 579 -9.27 -26.17 13.67
N ASN A 580 -8.09 -25.67 14.02
CA ASN A 580 -6.97 -26.45 14.51
C ASN A 580 -6.59 -26.01 15.94
N ALA A 581 -5.49 -26.50 16.49
CA ALA A 581 -5.05 -26.14 17.86
C ALA A 581 -4.66 -24.66 18.03
N CYS A 582 -4.45 -23.94 16.93
CA CYS A 582 -3.91 -22.59 16.87
C CYS A 582 -5.00 -21.52 16.63
N GLY A 583 -6.17 -21.92 16.11
CA GLY A 583 -7.29 -21.03 15.84
C GLY A 583 -8.33 -21.62 14.90
N SER A 584 -9.23 -20.76 14.44
CA SER A 584 -10.31 -21.10 13.52
C SER A 584 -10.52 -20.02 12.47
N ASP A 585 -10.86 -20.43 11.25
CA ASP A 585 -11.29 -19.55 10.16
C ASP A 585 -12.58 -20.08 9.52
N THR A 586 -13.36 -19.20 8.90
CA THR A 586 -14.66 -19.51 8.31
C THR A 586 -14.85 -18.85 6.95
N MET A 587 -14.97 -19.67 5.91
CA MET A 587 -15.37 -19.24 4.58
C MET A 587 -16.89 -19.28 4.45
N VAL A 588 -17.51 -18.20 3.96
CA VAL A 588 -18.95 -18.13 3.68
C VAL A 588 -19.14 -17.73 2.21
N LYS A 589 -19.92 -18.50 1.45
CA LYS A 589 -20.35 -18.10 0.09
C LYS A 589 -21.81 -17.67 0.14
N ALA A 590 -22.01 -16.36 0.22
CA ALA A 590 -23.34 -15.77 0.29
C ALA A 590 -24.17 -16.07 -0.98
N ASP A 591 -25.44 -16.44 -0.79
CA ASP A 591 -26.44 -16.68 -1.83
C ASP A 591 -25.98 -17.60 -2.98
N TYR A 592 -25.14 -18.58 -2.65
CA TYR A 592 -24.35 -19.35 -3.62
C TYR A 592 -25.05 -20.61 -4.14
N ILE A 593 -26.03 -21.15 -3.40
CA ILE A 593 -26.87 -22.26 -3.87
C ILE A 593 -28.29 -21.75 -4.11
N LYS A 594 -28.81 -21.96 -5.33
CA LYS A 594 -30.14 -21.51 -5.78
C LYS A 594 -31.05 -22.72 -6.03
N VAL A 595 -32.10 -22.87 -5.23
CA VAL A 595 -33.03 -24.01 -5.31
C VAL A 595 -34.42 -23.52 -5.68
N TYR A 596 -34.97 -24.02 -6.78
CA TYR A 596 -36.24 -23.56 -7.34
C TYR A 596 -37.29 -24.66 -7.45
N CYS A 597 -38.53 -24.29 -7.82
CA CYS A 597 -39.62 -25.24 -7.94
C CYS A 597 -39.42 -26.23 -9.11
N ALA A 598 -39.75 -27.50 -8.89
CA ALA A 598 -39.81 -28.48 -9.96
C ALA A 598 -40.99 -28.18 -10.91
N SER A 599 -40.78 -28.44 -12.21
CA SER A 599 -41.82 -28.36 -13.24
C SER A 599 -41.49 -29.33 -14.36
N SER A 600 -42.49 -30.02 -14.94
CA SER A 600 -42.26 -31.05 -15.97
C SER A 600 -43.54 -31.46 -16.71
N GLY A 601 -43.37 -31.92 -17.95
CA GLY A 601 -44.37 -32.77 -18.61
C GLY A 601 -44.39 -34.19 -18.02
N LEU A 602 -45.35 -35.02 -18.46
CA LEU A 602 -45.38 -36.46 -18.19
C LEU A 602 -45.24 -37.31 -19.47
N SER A 603 -45.43 -36.70 -20.64
CA SER A 603 -45.34 -37.33 -21.95
C SER A 603 -44.89 -36.30 -22.98
N GLN A 604 -43.87 -36.68 -23.73
CA GLN A 604 -43.25 -35.94 -24.82
C GLN A 604 -43.39 -36.68 -26.18
N ASP A 605 -44.25 -37.71 -26.20
CA ASP A 605 -44.40 -38.65 -27.33
C ASP A 605 -45.11 -38.02 -28.56
N TYR A 606 -45.90 -36.96 -28.36
CA TYR A 606 -46.63 -36.27 -29.45
C TYR A 606 -46.11 -34.86 -29.70
N GLU A 607 -45.61 -34.19 -28.67
CA GLU A 607 -45.15 -32.81 -28.67
C GLU A 607 -43.93 -32.64 -27.75
N TYR A 608 -42.94 -31.85 -28.17
CA TYR A 608 -41.78 -31.48 -27.36
C TYR A 608 -41.19 -30.12 -27.78
N ILE A 609 -40.26 -29.57 -27.01
CA ILE A 609 -39.54 -28.35 -27.41
C ILE A 609 -38.39 -28.77 -28.33
N ALA A 610 -38.50 -28.46 -29.62
CA ALA A 610 -37.44 -28.74 -30.61
C ALA A 610 -36.39 -27.61 -30.69
N GLY A 611 -36.66 -26.46 -30.09
CA GLY A 611 -35.63 -25.50 -29.76
C GLY A 611 -36.16 -24.18 -29.22
N ALA A 612 -35.38 -23.59 -28.31
CA ALA A 612 -35.63 -22.30 -27.70
C ALA A 612 -34.55 -21.29 -28.09
N ALA A 613 -34.96 -20.15 -28.66
CA ALA A 613 -34.08 -19.02 -28.93
C ALA A 613 -34.58 -17.75 -28.23
N VAL A 614 -33.72 -17.16 -27.40
CA VAL A 614 -33.98 -15.97 -26.57
C VAL A 614 -32.73 -15.10 -26.53
N ALA A 615 -32.79 -13.87 -27.06
CA ALA A 615 -31.62 -13.01 -27.26
C ALA A 615 -30.53 -13.69 -28.10
N ASP A 616 -29.39 -14.03 -27.50
CA ASP A 616 -28.25 -14.74 -28.10
C ASP A 616 -28.26 -16.26 -27.82
N LEU A 617 -29.04 -16.73 -26.84
CA LEU A 617 -29.30 -18.15 -26.63
C LEU A 617 -30.06 -18.71 -27.83
N ASN A 618 -29.59 -19.84 -28.34
CA ASN A 618 -30.25 -20.63 -29.38
C ASN A 618 -29.93 -22.11 -29.15
N ASN A 619 -30.84 -22.84 -28.51
CA ASN A 619 -30.65 -24.24 -28.14
C ASN A 619 -31.64 -25.13 -28.90
N PRO A 620 -31.21 -25.91 -29.91
CA PRO A 620 -31.99 -26.99 -30.49
C PRO A 620 -31.97 -28.21 -29.57
N SER A 621 -33.15 -28.73 -29.25
CA SER A 621 -33.35 -29.77 -28.23
C SER A 621 -34.20 -30.94 -28.75
N GLY A 622 -34.30 -31.99 -27.94
CA GLY A 622 -35.00 -33.23 -28.26
C GLY A 622 -35.90 -33.66 -27.10
N PRO A 623 -36.86 -34.57 -27.35
CA PRO A 623 -37.98 -34.80 -26.47
C PRO A 623 -37.59 -35.26 -25.06
N SER A 624 -37.90 -34.43 -24.05
CA SER A 624 -37.78 -34.75 -22.62
C SER A 624 -38.99 -34.25 -21.83
N PRO A 625 -39.39 -34.87 -20.70
CA PRO A 625 -40.35 -34.27 -19.78
C PRO A 625 -39.83 -33.00 -19.09
N TYR A 626 -38.50 -32.93 -18.90
CA TYR A 626 -37.77 -31.80 -18.32
C TYR A 626 -36.31 -31.83 -18.78
N SER A 627 -35.75 -30.68 -19.14
CA SER A 627 -34.34 -30.52 -19.51
C SER A 627 -33.70 -29.37 -18.74
N ASN A 628 -32.61 -29.65 -18.02
CA ASN A 628 -31.80 -28.63 -17.36
C ASN A 628 -30.62 -28.22 -18.26
N PHE A 629 -30.68 -26.99 -18.79
CA PHE A 629 -29.67 -26.34 -19.60
C PHE A 629 -29.15 -25.06 -18.93
N THR A 630 -29.09 -24.97 -17.59
CA THR A 630 -28.53 -23.78 -16.90
C THR A 630 -27.02 -23.60 -17.13
N ASN A 631 -26.35 -24.53 -17.81
CA ASN A 631 -25.01 -24.35 -18.36
C ASN A 631 -24.97 -23.51 -19.67
N LEU A 632 -26.14 -23.21 -20.25
CA LEU A 632 -26.32 -22.30 -21.37
C LEU A 632 -26.96 -20.99 -20.87
N THR A 633 -26.47 -19.87 -21.40
CA THR A 633 -26.81 -18.53 -20.89
C THR A 633 -27.41 -17.66 -21.98
N ALA A 634 -28.58 -17.07 -21.71
CA ALA A 634 -29.11 -15.95 -22.46
C ALA A 634 -28.60 -14.63 -21.84
N HIS A 635 -27.91 -13.81 -22.63
CA HIS A 635 -27.37 -12.53 -22.20
C HIS A 635 -28.38 -11.42 -22.50
N LEU A 636 -28.96 -10.89 -21.43
CA LEU A 636 -30.05 -9.92 -21.47
C LEU A 636 -29.54 -8.57 -20.96
N THR A 637 -30.10 -7.46 -21.46
CA THR A 637 -29.78 -6.12 -20.96
C THR A 637 -31.06 -5.41 -20.54
N GLN A 638 -31.11 -4.83 -19.33
CA GLN A 638 -32.31 -4.14 -18.83
C GLN A 638 -32.87 -3.11 -19.83
N GLY A 639 -34.19 -3.04 -20.00
CA GLY A 639 -34.83 -2.13 -20.96
C GLY A 639 -34.62 -2.48 -22.44
N GLN A 640 -33.79 -3.48 -22.78
CA GLN A 640 -33.69 -4.01 -24.14
C GLN A 640 -34.96 -4.78 -24.50
N THR A 641 -35.48 -4.57 -25.70
CA THR A 641 -36.46 -5.49 -26.30
C THR A 641 -35.72 -6.69 -26.88
N VAL A 642 -36.04 -7.87 -26.34
CA VAL A 642 -35.47 -9.17 -26.67
C VAL A 642 -36.46 -9.94 -27.54
N ASN A 643 -35.98 -10.46 -28.66
CA ASN A 643 -36.78 -11.32 -29.53
C ASN A 643 -36.74 -12.77 -29.03
N VAL A 644 -37.85 -13.47 -29.22
CA VAL A 644 -38.08 -14.86 -28.83
C VAL A 644 -38.52 -15.64 -30.06
N SER A 645 -37.98 -16.85 -30.23
CA SER A 645 -38.44 -17.82 -31.22
C SER A 645 -38.43 -19.22 -30.60
N LEU A 646 -39.61 -19.83 -30.50
CA LEU A 646 -39.81 -21.16 -29.89
C LEU A 646 -40.31 -22.12 -30.95
N THR A 647 -39.66 -23.28 -31.07
CA THR A 647 -39.94 -24.27 -32.11
C THR A 647 -40.56 -25.51 -31.49
N PRO A 648 -41.85 -25.82 -31.76
CA PRO A 648 -42.43 -27.10 -31.37
C PRO A 648 -41.90 -28.24 -32.25
N GLY A 649 -41.60 -29.37 -31.62
CA GLY A 649 -41.36 -30.64 -32.27
C GLY A 649 -42.60 -31.52 -32.20
N PHE A 650 -42.99 -32.13 -33.32
CA PHE A 650 -44.07 -33.11 -33.38
C PHE A 650 -43.60 -34.37 -34.10
N PRO A 651 -43.46 -35.53 -33.44
CA PRO A 651 -43.14 -36.79 -34.09
C PRO A 651 -44.24 -37.30 -35.05
N GLY A 652 -45.45 -36.74 -34.96
CA GLY A 652 -46.61 -37.13 -35.76
C GLY A 652 -47.43 -35.94 -36.30
N GLY A 653 -48.66 -35.78 -35.80
CA GLY A 653 -49.52 -34.64 -36.16
C GLY A 653 -49.17 -33.38 -35.37
N SER A 654 -49.47 -32.19 -35.91
CA SER A 654 -49.22 -30.93 -35.21
C SER A 654 -50.40 -30.51 -34.33
N PHE A 655 -50.10 -30.15 -33.09
CA PHE A 655 -51.07 -29.75 -32.07
C PHE A 655 -50.88 -28.28 -31.68
N THR A 656 -51.91 -27.63 -31.14
CA THR A 656 -51.78 -26.24 -30.67
C THR A 656 -51.22 -26.23 -29.25
N GLU A 657 -49.94 -25.90 -29.17
CA GLU A 657 -49.20 -25.79 -27.93
C GLU A 657 -49.28 -24.37 -27.37
N TYR A 658 -49.30 -24.29 -26.04
CA TYR A 658 -49.28 -23.04 -25.30
C TYR A 658 -47.93 -22.88 -24.61
N TRP A 659 -47.34 -21.70 -24.80
CA TRP A 659 -45.98 -21.40 -24.39
C TRP A 659 -45.96 -20.30 -23.35
N LYS A 660 -45.06 -20.41 -22.39
CA LYS A 660 -44.63 -19.30 -21.54
C LYS A 660 -43.12 -19.32 -21.30
N ILE A 661 -42.59 -18.13 -21.01
CA ILE A 661 -41.25 -17.95 -20.46
C ILE A 661 -41.35 -17.13 -19.18
N TRP A 662 -40.67 -17.57 -18.13
CA TRP A 662 -40.45 -16.79 -16.91
C TRP A 662 -38.97 -16.50 -16.73
N ILE A 663 -38.65 -15.36 -16.10
CA ILE A 663 -37.29 -15.02 -15.65
C ILE A 663 -37.40 -14.55 -14.21
N ASP A 664 -36.68 -15.21 -13.30
CA ASP A 664 -36.60 -14.84 -11.88
C ASP A 664 -35.84 -13.51 -11.77
N TYR A 665 -36.56 -12.41 -11.87
CA TYR A 665 -36.00 -11.06 -11.95
C TYR A 665 -35.67 -10.51 -10.56
N ASN A 666 -36.32 -11.00 -9.51
CA ASN A 666 -36.07 -10.59 -8.14
C ASN A 666 -34.98 -11.44 -7.43
N GLY A 667 -34.53 -12.55 -8.04
CA GLY A 667 -33.49 -13.45 -7.57
C GLY A 667 -33.92 -14.36 -6.41
N ASN A 668 -35.23 -14.50 -6.14
CA ASN A 668 -35.79 -15.16 -4.95
C ASN A 668 -35.98 -16.68 -5.10
N CYS A 669 -35.65 -17.25 -6.26
CA CYS A 669 -35.78 -18.67 -6.62
C CYS A 669 -37.22 -19.18 -6.80
N ALA A 670 -38.21 -18.30 -6.79
CA ALA A 670 -39.57 -18.56 -7.24
C ALA A 670 -39.83 -17.82 -8.56
N PHE A 671 -40.89 -18.20 -9.25
CA PHE A 671 -41.40 -17.49 -10.42
C PHE A 671 -42.77 -16.93 -10.07
N GLU A 672 -42.88 -15.61 -10.00
CA GLU A 672 -44.11 -14.88 -9.72
C GLU A 672 -44.91 -14.62 -11.02
N ASP A 673 -46.20 -14.28 -10.92
CA ASP A 673 -47.02 -14.01 -12.11
C ASP A 673 -46.50 -12.78 -12.88
N GLU A 674 -45.90 -11.82 -12.18
CA GLU A 674 -45.23 -10.63 -12.69
C GLU A 674 -43.91 -10.93 -13.43
N GLU A 675 -43.41 -12.16 -13.35
CA GLU A 675 -42.15 -12.62 -13.96
C GLU A 675 -42.36 -13.43 -15.25
N GLU A 676 -43.62 -13.62 -15.67
CA GLU A 676 -43.98 -14.07 -17.02
C GLU A 676 -43.54 -13.02 -18.05
N VAL A 677 -42.42 -13.27 -18.74
CA VAL A 677 -41.87 -12.35 -19.74
C VAL A 677 -42.49 -12.55 -21.12
N PHE A 678 -42.89 -13.78 -21.45
CA PHE A 678 -43.47 -14.12 -22.74
C PHE A 678 -44.59 -15.13 -22.62
N ARG A 679 -45.59 -15.01 -23.49
CA ARG A 679 -46.64 -16.01 -23.70
C ARG A 679 -47.01 -16.10 -25.18
N GLY A 680 -47.28 -17.30 -25.66
CA GLY A 680 -47.69 -17.53 -27.05
C GLY A 680 -48.47 -18.84 -27.21
N TRP A 681 -49.01 -19.07 -28.40
CA TRP A 681 -49.65 -20.34 -28.75
C TRP A 681 -49.57 -20.59 -30.25
N GLY A 682 -49.47 -21.85 -30.65
CA GLY A 682 -49.36 -22.23 -32.07
C GLY A 682 -49.04 -23.70 -32.28
N ASN A 683 -49.13 -24.15 -33.53
CA ASN A 683 -48.76 -25.50 -33.99
C ASN A 683 -47.56 -25.48 -34.97
N SER A 684 -46.78 -24.41 -34.91
CA SER A 684 -45.59 -24.11 -35.70
C SER A 684 -44.71 -23.14 -34.89
N ILE A 685 -43.62 -22.62 -35.46
CA ILE A 685 -42.70 -21.71 -34.75
C ILE A 685 -43.47 -20.49 -34.20
N VAL A 686 -43.38 -20.30 -32.88
CA VAL A 686 -43.98 -19.18 -32.16
C VAL A 686 -42.91 -18.11 -31.96
N THR A 687 -43.16 -16.91 -32.49
CA THR A 687 -42.24 -15.76 -32.36
C THR A 687 -42.89 -14.59 -31.62
N GLY A 688 -42.07 -13.78 -30.98
CA GLY A 688 -42.49 -12.52 -30.39
C GLY A 688 -41.32 -11.80 -29.73
N SER A 689 -41.63 -10.90 -28.80
CA SER A 689 -40.61 -10.19 -28.04
C SER A 689 -41.13 -9.77 -26.66
N PHE A 690 -40.19 -9.48 -25.76
CA PHE A 690 -40.45 -8.88 -24.46
C PHE A 690 -39.39 -7.80 -24.19
N THR A 691 -39.65 -6.90 -23.24
CA THR A 691 -38.65 -5.93 -22.78
C THR A 691 -38.13 -6.37 -21.41
N VAL A 692 -36.81 -6.46 -21.26
CA VAL A 692 -36.17 -6.83 -19.99
C VAL A 692 -36.52 -5.79 -18.93
N ARG A 693 -36.94 -6.23 -17.74
CA ARG A 693 -37.35 -5.33 -16.66
C ARG A 693 -36.18 -4.50 -16.12
N GLY A 694 -36.50 -3.33 -15.56
CA GLY A 694 -35.51 -2.37 -15.03
C GLY A 694 -35.29 -2.50 -13.52
N ASP A 695 -36.21 -3.15 -12.82
CA ASP A 695 -36.21 -3.43 -11.38
C ASP A 695 -35.60 -4.80 -11.03
N THR A 696 -34.77 -5.32 -11.94
CA THR A 696 -34.23 -6.67 -11.95
C THR A 696 -32.86 -6.77 -11.26
N VAL A 697 -32.62 -7.90 -10.55
CA VAL A 697 -31.31 -8.30 -10.00
C VAL A 697 -30.31 -8.55 -11.14
N ILE A 698 -29.10 -8.01 -10.97
CA ILE A 698 -28.03 -8.05 -11.98
C ILE A 698 -27.14 -9.28 -11.76
N GLY A 699 -26.76 -9.93 -12.87
CA GLY A 699 -25.98 -11.17 -12.86
C GLY A 699 -26.80 -12.37 -13.34
N ASP A 700 -26.38 -13.56 -12.93
CA ASP A 700 -27.02 -14.82 -13.33
C ASP A 700 -28.29 -15.09 -12.51
N THR A 701 -29.38 -15.38 -13.20
CA THR A 701 -30.65 -15.86 -12.64
C THR A 701 -31.26 -16.96 -13.50
N LEU A 702 -32.36 -17.55 -13.05
CA LEU A 702 -33.06 -18.63 -13.76
C LEU A 702 -34.03 -18.09 -14.82
N MET A 703 -34.03 -18.72 -15.99
CA MET A 703 -35.06 -18.56 -17.01
C MET A 703 -35.69 -19.93 -17.31
N ARG A 704 -37.03 -20.01 -17.29
CA ARG A 704 -37.79 -21.23 -17.59
C ARG A 704 -38.62 -21.05 -18.85
N VAL A 705 -38.46 -21.94 -19.82
CA VAL A 705 -39.31 -22.07 -21.00
C VAL A 705 -40.22 -23.29 -20.80
N SER A 706 -41.53 -23.13 -20.99
CA SER A 706 -42.48 -24.25 -20.88
C SER A 706 -43.47 -24.27 -22.02
N MET A 707 -43.74 -25.47 -22.52
CA MET A 707 -44.69 -25.78 -23.58
C MET A 707 -45.69 -26.82 -23.08
N LYS A 708 -47.00 -26.57 -23.27
CA LYS A 708 -48.07 -27.42 -22.74
C LYS A 708 -49.26 -27.50 -23.70
N TYR A 709 -49.80 -28.71 -23.84
CA TYR A 709 -50.97 -28.95 -24.69
C TYR A 709 -52.26 -28.37 -24.09
N GLY A 710 -53.07 -27.72 -24.93
CA GLY A 710 -54.47 -27.37 -24.64
C GLY A 710 -54.72 -26.28 -23.58
N SER A 711 -53.69 -25.84 -22.84
CA SER A 711 -53.79 -24.77 -21.85
C SER A 711 -52.42 -24.18 -21.54
N TYR A 712 -52.37 -22.92 -21.12
CA TYR A 712 -51.12 -22.29 -20.69
C TYR A 712 -50.49 -23.00 -19.49
N PRO A 713 -49.14 -23.11 -19.46
CA PRO A 713 -48.46 -23.64 -18.30
C PRO A 713 -48.41 -22.66 -17.11
N SER A 714 -48.12 -23.22 -15.94
CA SER A 714 -47.73 -22.53 -14.72
C SER A 714 -46.22 -22.78 -14.47
N PRO A 715 -45.52 -21.94 -13.69
CA PRO A 715 -44.08 -22.11 -13.55
C PRO A 715 -43.69 -23.34 -12.73
N CYS A 716 -44.55 -23.80 -11.82
CA CYS A 716 -44.28 -24.84 -10.82
C CYS A 716 -45.36 -25.94 -10.87
N GLU A 717 -45.48 -26.69 -11.96
CA GLU A 717 -46.51 -27.73 -12.11
C GLU A 717 -46.01 -28.99 -12.82
N THR A 718 -46.82 -30.05 -12.75
CA THR A 718 -46.62 -31.27 -13.55
C THR A 718 -47.85 -31.46 -14.44
N PHE A 719 -47.66 -31.57 -15.74
CA PHE A 719 -48.76 -31.63 -16.71
C PHE A 719 -48.67 -32.81 -17.68
N PRO A 720 -49.79 -33.32 -18.24
CA PRO A 720 -49.78 -34.58 -18.99
C PRO A 720 -48.90 -34.58 -20.25
N TYR A 721 -48.90 -33.49 -21.03
CA TYR A 721 -48.31 -33.44 -22.37
C TYR A 721 -47.56 -32.12 -22.62
N GLY A 722 -46.32 -32.23 -23.12
CA GLY A 722 -45.40 -31.10 -23.36
C GLY A 722 -44.08 -31.23 -22.57
N GLU A 723 -43.32 -30.13 -22.48
CA GLU A 723 -41.95 -30.11 -21.96
C GLU A 723 -41.63 -28.79 -21.21
N VAL A 724 -40.62 -28.85 -20.33
CA VAL A 724 -40.04 -27.72 -19.61
C VAL A 724 -38.53 -27.71 -19.78
N GLU A 725 -37.96 -26.55 -20.11
CA GLU A 725 -36.52 -26.33 -20.20
C GLU A 725 -36.09 -25.16 -19.30
N ASP A 726 -35.03 -25.37 -18.52
CA ASP A 726 -34.42 -24.33 -17.68
C ASP A 726 -33.06 -23.88 -18.23
N TYR A 727 -32.82 -22.57 -18.20
CA TYR A 727 -31.62 -21.90 -18.71
C TYR A 727 -31.12 -20.86 -17.70
N THR A 728 -29.88 -20.41 -17.84
CA THR A 728 -29.39 -19.22 -17.14
C THR A 728 -29.74 -17.97 -17.96
N ALA A 729 -30.25 -16.92 -17.30
CA ALA A 729 -30.31 -15.58 -17.84
C ALA A 729 -29.25 -14.72 -17.13
N ASN A 730 -28.24 -14.25 -17.87
CA ASN A 730 -27.30 -13.26 -17.37
C ASN A 730 -27.84 -11.87 -17.68
N ILE A 731 -28.20 -11.11 -16.66
CA ILE A 731 -28.87 -9.82 -16.83
C ILE A 731 -27.89 -8.70 -16.56
N ALA A 732 -27.39 -8.11 -17.65
CA ALA A 732 -26.59 -6.92 -17.63
C ALA A 732 -27.45 -5.68 -17.37
N CYS A 733 -26.96 -4.79 -16.50
CA CYS A 733 -27.62 -3.52 -16.29
C CYS A 733 -27.32 -2.54 -17.43
N PHE A 734 -28.38 -2.02 -18.07
CA PHE A 734 -28.27 -0.89 -19.01
C PHE A 734 -27.91 0.40 -18.28
N GLY A 735 -28.60 0.65 -17.15
CA GLY A 735 -28.55 1.91 -16.40
C GLY A 735 -29.20 3.05 -17.18
N PRO A 736 -29.36 4.24 -16.57
CA PRO A 736 -29.64 5.41 -17.38
C PRO A 736 -28.43 5.69 -18.30
N GLY A 737 -28.72 6.15 -19.52
CA GLY A 737 -27.73 6.90 -20.30
C GLY A 737 -27.39 8.23 -19.60
N THR A 738 -26.72 9.15 -20.30
CA THR A 738 -26.44 10.48 -19.73
C THR A 738 -27.75 11.18 -19.34
N ILE A 739 -28.00 11.33 -18.03
CA ILE A 739 -29.13 12.12 -17.52
C ILE A 739 -28.69 13.58 -17.55
N THR A 740 -29.16 14.34 -18.53
CA THR A 740 -28.94 15.80 -18.59
C THR A 740 -30.14 16.56 -18.02
N ASN A 741 -29.92 17.15 -16.85
CA ASN A 741 -30.68 18.20 -16.16
C ASN A 741 -32.13 17.91 -15.71
N PRO A 742 -32.38 17.77 -14.39
CA PRO A 742 -33.69 18.00 -13.78
C PRO A 742 -33.86 19.52 -13.57
N GLY A 743 -34.38 20.20 -14.60
CA GLY A 743 -34.07 21.61 -14.86
C GLY A 743 -34.76 22.69 -14.02
N PHE A 744 -33.97 23.68 -13.62
CA PHE A 744 -34.43 24.99 -13.13
C PHE A 744 -34.89 25.94 -14.25
N GLU A 745 -34.52 25.64 -15.50
CA GLU A 745 -34.86 26.34 -16.75
C GLU A 745 -36.36 26.61 -16.99
N THR A 746 -37.24 25.93 -16.26
CA THR A 746 -38.69 26.19 -16.27
C THR A 746 -39.13 27.31 -15.32
N GLY A 747 -38.19 27.90 -14.56
CA GLY A 747 -38.47 28.82 -13.47
C GLY A 747 -38.93 28.14 -12.18
N THR A 748 -38.75 26.81 -12.05
CA THR A 748 -39.27 26.01 -10.92
C THR A 748 -38.24 25.01 -10.39
N THR A 749 -38.45 24.54 -9.16
CA THR A 749 -37.71 23.45 -8.49
C THR A 749 -38.43 22.09 -8.60
N SER A 750 -39.39 21.95 -9.51
CA SER A 750 -40.23 20.76 -9.62
C SER A 750 -39.39 19.49 -9.82
N GLY A 751 -39.64 18.46 -9.01
CA GLY A 751 -38.85 17.22 -8.99
C GLY A 751 -37.65 17.23 -8.04
N TRP A 752 -37.38 18.34 -7.35
CA TRP A 752 -36.42 18.43 -6.25
C TRP A 752 -37.12 18.60 -4.89
N THR A 753 -36.47 18.12 -3.83
CA THR A 753 -36.86 18.38 -2.44
C THR A 753 -36.05 19.56 -1.91
N GLU A 754 -36.74 20.61 -1.47
CA GLU A 754 -36.12 21.79 -0.87
C GLU A 754 -35.99 21.66 0.65
N THR A 755 -34.86 22.11 1.20
CA THR A 755 -34.68 22.35 2.64
C THR A 755 -34.16 23.77 2.87
N GLY A 756 -34.67 24.46 3.88
CA GLY A 756 -34.26 25.82 4.24
C GLY A 756 -34.78 26.88 3.27
N ALA A 757 -34.00 27.94 3.05
CA ALA A 757 -34.31 28.96 2.05
C ALA A 757 -33.62 28.63 0.71
N VAL A 758 -34.43 28.27 -0.28
CA VAL A 758 -34.10 28.01 -1.68
C VAL A 758 -34.87 29.02 -2.54
N SER A 759 -34.31 29.44 -3.68
CA SER A 759 -34.99 30.29 -4.65
C SER A 759 -34.50 30.01 -6.08
N ILE A 760 -35.27 30.43 -7.09
CA ILE A 760 -34.83 30.44 -8.49
C ILE A 760 -34.26 31.83 -8.83
N THR A 761 -33.16 31.86 -9.56
CA THR A 761 -32.46 33.08 -9.98
C THR A 761 -32.19 33.07 -11.48
N SER A 762 -32.15 34.23 -12.12
CA SER A 762 -31.76 34.38 -13.54
C SER A 762 -30.24 34.44 -13.75
N ASP A 763 -29.45 34.06 -12.74
CA ASP A 763 -27.99 34.05 -12.76
C ASP A 763 -27.51 32.63 -13.08
N SER A 764 -27.71 32.19 -14.33
CA SER A 764 -27.46 30.82 -14.82
C SER A 764 -26.10 30.63 -15.50
N HIS A 765 -25.72 29.37 -15.74
CA HIS A 765 -24.52 28.99 -16.48
C HIS A 765 -24.83 28.88 -17.98
N THR A 766 -25.91 28.17 -18.32
CA THR A 766 -26.55 28.22 -19.64
C THR A 766 -28.04 28.50 -19.47
N GLY A 767 -28.80 28.68 -20.56
CA GLY A 767 -30.25 28.89 -20.44
C GLY A 767 -30.67 30.20 -19.75
N LEU A 768 -31.73 30.13 -18.94
CA LEU A 768 -32.46 31.26 -18.34
C LEU A 768 -32.44 31.29 -16.80
N TYR A 769 -32.34 30.14 -16.12
CA TYR A 769 -32.63 30.03 -14.69
C TYR A 769 -31.78 28.97 -13.96
N ALA A 770 -31.24 29.34 -12.82
CA ALA A 770 -30.51 28.46 -11.90
C ALA A 770 -31.13 28.44 -10.50
N VAL A 771 -30.78 27.45 -9.67
CA VAL A 771 -31.19 27.41 -8.27
C VAL A 771 -30.20 28.17 -7.39
N SER A 772 -30.71 28.94 -6.42
CA SER A 772 -29.95 29.59 -5.36
C SER A 772 -30.31 28.96 -4.00
N VAL A 773 -29.28 28.62 -3.21
CA VAL A 773 -29.42 28.21 -1.81
C VAL A 773 -28.99 29.38 -0.91
N ASP A 774 -29.97 30.07 -0.33
CA ASP A 774 -29.81 31.39 0.29
C ASP A 774 -29.75 31.35 1.82
N GLY A 775 -30.28 30.32 2.46
CA GLY A 775 -30.29 30.13 3.93
C GLY A 775 -29.08 29.34 4.48
N ALA A 776 -28.98 29.23 5.80
CA ALA A 776 -28.05 28.29 6.44
C ALA A 776 -28.67 26.88 6.41
N ASN A 777 -27.86 25.85 6.14
CA ASN A 777 -28.32 24.47 5.97
C ASN A 777 -29.46 24.35 4.95
N SER A 778 -29.36 25.13 3.87
CA SER A 778 -30.30 25.06 2.74
C SER A 778 -29.79 24.09 1.68
N SER A 779 -30.66 23.24 1.15
CA SER A 779 -30.35 22.32 0.06
C SER A 779 -31.48 22.15 -0.95
N VAL A 780 -31.11 21.72 -2.15
CA VAL A 780 -32.00 20.96 -3.03
C VAL A 780 -31.47 19.54 -3.19
N GLU A 781 -32.35 18.55 -3.11
CA GLU A 781 -32.00 17.13 -3.20
C GLU A 781 -32.93 16.40 -4.16
N GLN A 782 -32.41 15.42 -4.91
CA GLN A 782 -33.21 14.56 -5.78
C GLN A 782 -32.73 13.11 -5.68
N VAL A 783 -33.68 12.18 -5.56
CA VAL A 783 -33.42 10.75 -5.65
C VAL A 783 -33.41 10.35 -7.12
N ILE A 784 -32.28 9.79 -7.55
CA ILE A 784 -32.07 9.20 -8.87
C ILE A 784 -32.26 7.69 -8.73
N VAL A 785 -33.05 7.09 -9.62
CA VAL A 785 -33.41 5.67 -9.60
C VAL A 785 -32.93 4.96 -10.88
N ASN A 786 -33.03 3.62 -10.90
CA ASN A 786 -32.61 2.74 -11.99
C ASN A 786 -31.08 2.76 -12.26
N LEU A 787 -30.28 3.12 -11.26
CA LEU A 787 -28.83 2.94 -11.31
C LEU A 787 -28.49 1.45 -11.29
N CYS A 788 -27.38 1.09 -11.93
CA CYS A 788 -26.83 -0.25 -11.87
C CYS A 788 -26.11 -0.47 -10.55
N PRO A 789 -26.29 -1.61 -9.85
CA PRO A 789 -25.44 -2.02 -8.74
C PRO A 789 -23.98 -2.25 -9.16
N SER A 790 -23.04 -2.14 -8.22
CA SER A 790 -21.59 -2.31 -8.42
C SER A 790 -20.98 -1.54 -9.61
N THR A 791 -21.63 -0.46 -10.04
CA THR A 791 -21.34 0.26 -11.28
C THR A 791 -20.93 1.69 -10.96
N THR A 792 -19.98 2.22 -11.75
CA THR A 792 -19.43 3.55 -11.50
C THR A 792 -20.19 4.62 -12.28
N TYR A 793 -20.60 5.68 -11.59
CA TYR A 793 -21.31 6.84 -12.12
C TYR A 793 -20.56 8.12 -11.80
N THR A 794 -20.59 9.09 -12.70
CA THR A 794 -20.09 10.44 -12.50
C THR A 794 -21.25 11.42 -12.47
N VAL A 795 -21.57 11.95 -11.28
CA VAL A 795 -22.53 13.04 -11.06
C VAL A 795 -21.79 14.36 -11.18
N SER A 796 -22.34 15.36 -11.85
CA SER A 796 -21.74 16.69 -11.97
C SER A 796 -22.77 17.80 -12.06
N CYS A 797 -22.37 19.03 -11.76
CA CYS A 797 -23.13 20.24 -12.08
C CYS A 797 -22.21 21.45 -12.24
N TRP A 798 -22.72 22.50 -12.85
CA TRP A 798 -22.07 23.81 -12.88
C TRP A 798 -22.57 24.63 -11.70
N GLY A 799 -21.64 25.18 -10.92
CA GLY A 799 -22.02 25.97 -9.74
C GLY A 799 -21.00 27.03 -9.36
N LYS A 800 -21.42 27.94 -8.48
CA LYS A 800 -20.59 28.96 -7.86
C LYS A 800 -21.05 29.26 -6.44
N ALA A 801 -20.11 29.62 -5.59
CA ALA A 801 -20.34 29.92 -4.18
C ALA A 801 -19.91 31.36 -3.90
N ARG A 802 -20.79 32.22 -3.40
CA ARG A 802 -20.40 33.58 -3.02
C ARG A 802 -19.28 33.55 -1.98
N LYS A 803 -18.40 34.56 -2.00
CA LYS A 803 -17.18 34.62 -1.18
C LYS A 803 -17.46 34.30 0.30
N ASN A 804 -16.87 33.21 0.82
CA ASN A 804 -17.06 32.64 2.16
C ASN A 804 -18.40 31.87 2.39
N ALA A 805 -19.07 31.41 1.34
CA ALA A 805 -20.12 30.40 1.45
C ALA A 805 -19.51 28.99 1.37
N ASN A 806 -19.89 28.10 2.29
CA ASN A 806 -19.58 26.67 2.19
C ASN A 806 -20.72 25.96 1.46
N VAL A 807 -20.52 25.70 0.17
CA VAL A 807 -21.52 25.17 -0.77
C VAL A 807 -20.94 23.94 -1.47
N PHE A 808 -21.71 22.86 -1.56
CA PHE A 808 -21.26 21.56 -2.04
C PHE A 808 -22.28 20.93 -2.99
N LEU A 809 -21.79 20.29 -4.05
CA LEU A 809 -22.49 19.17 -4.70
C LEU A 809 -22.20 17.92 -3.86
N GLY A 810 -23.14 17.00 -3.75
CA GLY A 810 -22.96 15.74 -3.05
C GLY A 810 -23.80 14.59 -3.59
N VAL A 811 -23.41 13.38 -3.21
CA VAL A 811 -24.10 12.12 -3.52
C VAL A 811 -24.08 11.22 -2.28
N LYS A 812 -25.25 10.74 -1.87
CA LYS A 812 -25.46 9.83 -0.73
C LYS A 812 -26.41 8.70 -1.10
N ASP A 813 -26.68 7.79 -0.16
CA ASP A 813 -27.62 6.67 -0.27
C ASP A 813 -27.31 5.64 -1.39
N TYR A 814 -26.14 5.73 -2.01
CA TYR A 814 -25.71 4.89 -3.14
C TYR A 814 -25.05 3.57 -2.73
N GLY A 815 -24.97 3.27 -1.43
CA GLY A 815 -24.31 2.07 -0.87
C GLY A 815 -22.87 2.30 -0.40
N GLY A 816 -22.29 3.48 -0.69
CA GLY A 816 -21.05 3.95 -0.10
C GLY A 816 -21.26 5.09 0.91
N ALA A 817 -20.16 5.57 1.51
CA ALA A 817 -20.19 6.76 2.35
C ALA A 817 -20.42 8.03 1.51
N GLU A 818 -21.26 8.95 2.02
CA GLU A 818 -21.57 10.23 1.35
C GLU A 818 -20.32 10.94 0.82
N GLN A 819 -20.37 11.33 -0.45
CA GLN A 819 -19.32 12.08 -1.13
C GLN A 819 -19.79 13.51 -1.36
N THR A 820 -18.90 14.49 -1.19
CA THR A 820 -19.18 15.90 -1.49
C THR A 820 -18.00 16.57 -2.19
N VAL A 821 -18.29 17.59 -3.00
CA VAL A 821 -17.29 18.43 -3.65
C VAL A 821 -17.66 19.91 -3.51
N GLN A 822 -16.73 20.71 -2.98
CA GLN A 822 -16.99 22.10 -2.66
C GLN A 822 -16.85 23.03 -3.88
N PHE A 823 -17.75 24.00 -3.98
CA PHE A 823 -17.62 25.16 -4.86
C PHE A 823 -16.90 26.30 -4.15
N THR A 824 -15.86 26.85 -4.78
CA THR A 824 -15.01 27.89 -4.20
C THR A 824 -14.81 29.10 -5.11
N ASP A 825 -15.23 29.04 -6.38
CA ASP A 825 -15.29 30.21 -7.26
C ASP A 825 -16.58 31.00 -6.98
N TYR A 826 -16.45 32.31 -6.90
CA TYR A 826 -17.53 33.26 -6.58
C TYR A 826 -17.84 34.23 -7.74
N LYS A 827 -17.09 34.13 -8.85
CA LYS A 827 -17.26 34.96 -10.04
C LYS A 827 -17.86 34.16 -11.18
N ASN A 828 -17.25 33.00 -11.45
CA ASN A 828 -17.59 32.17 -12.59
C ASN A 828 -18.28 30.90 -12.13
N PHE A 829 -19.22 30.39 -12.94
CA PHE A 829 -19.65 29.01 -12.84
C PHE A 829 -18.47 28.09 -13.15
N VAL A 830 -18.30 27.05 -12.35
CA VAL A 830 -17.28 26.01 -12.55
C VAL A 830 -17.97 24.65 -12.51
N LYS A 831 -17.63 23.74 -13.42
CA LYS A 831 -18.12 22.36 -13.36
C LYS A 831 -17.44 21.64 -12.21
N LYS A 832 -18.20 20.93 -11.39
CA LYS A 832 -17.70 19.97 -10.41
C LYS A 832 -18.34 18.62 -10.64
N SER A 833 -17.56 17.56 -10.41
CA SER A 833 -18.00 16.18 -10.55
C SER A 833 -17.63 15.37 -9.33
N ILE A 834 -18.42 14.34 -9.05
CA ILE A 834 -18.20 13.29 -8.06
C ILE A 834 -18.37 11.97 -8.80
N THR A 835 -17.40 11.08 -8.67
CA THR A 835 -17.50 9.71 -9.19
C THR A 835 -17.76 8.75 -8.03
N VAL A 836 -18.83 7.96 -8.12
CA VAL A 836 -19.26 6.98 -7.11
C VAL A 836 -19.46 5.62 -7.75
N THR A 837 -19.11 4.55 -7.06
CA THR A 837 -19.52 3.19 -7.42
C THR A 837 -20.66 2.78 -6.49
N THR A 838 -21.79 2.36 -7.06
CA THR A 838 -22.95 1.87 -6.31
C THR A 838 -22.61 0.60 -5.52
N GLY A 839 -23.31 0.40 -4.39
CA GLY A 839 -23.25 -0.85 -3.63
C GLY A 839 -23.80 -2.05 -4.40
N PRO A 840 -23.59 -3.29 -3.90
CA PRO A 840 -24.00 -4.53 -4.58
C PRO A 840 -25.51 -4.66 -4.83
N THR A 841 -26.33 -3.92 -4.09
CA THR A 841 -27.80 -3.94 -4.17
C THR A 841 -28.40 -2.54 -4.42
N ASN A 842 -27.58 -1.51 -4.63
CA ASN A 842 -28.07 -0.13 -4.73
C ASN A 842 -28.46 0.24 -6.16
N THR A 843 -29.76 0.41 -6.39
CA THR A 843 -30.34 0.86 -7.66
C THR A 843 -30.74 2.34 -7.66
N SER A 844 -30.41 3.07 -6.60
CA SER A 844 -30.70 4.51 -6.45
C SER A 844 -29.58 5.25 -5.71
N ALA A 845 -29.55 6.57 -5.87
CA ALA A 845 -28.69 7.49 -5.14
C ALA A 845 -29.38 8.84 -4.97
N THR A 846 -29.15 9.53 -3.84
CA THR A 846 -29.63 10.90 -3.64
C THR A 846 -28.52 11.87 -4.04
N ILE A 847 -28.75 12.66 -5.09
CA ILE A 847 -27.89 13.82 -5.43
C ILE A 847 -28.38 15.04 -4.67
N PHE A 848 -27.47 15.91 -4.23
CA PHE A 848 -27.85 17.15 -3.55
C PHE A 848 -26.90 18.30 -3.82
N PHE A 849 -27.42 19.51 -3.70
CA PHE A 849 -26.64 20.75 -3.65
C PHE A 849 -26.99 21.50 -2.36
N ILE A 850 -26.03 21.61 -1.45
CA ILE A 850 -26.25 22.09 -0.07
C ILE A 850 -25.31 23.23 0.28
N LYS A 851 -25.79 24.12 1.16
CA LYS A 851 -25.02 25.19 1.79
C LYS A 851 -25.07 25.07 3.32
N LEU A 852 -23.91 24.98 3.96
CA LEU A 852 -23.78 24.71 5.41
C LEU A 852 -23.57 25.94 6.31
N THR A 853 -23.39 27.15 5.75
CA THR A 853 -23.02 28.35 6.54
C THR A 853 -23.86 29.58 6.24
N ALA A 854 -24.19 30.35 7.26
CA ALA A 854 -25.26 31.36 7.21
C ALA A 854 -25.02 32.63 6.37
N LYS A 855 -23.82 32.91 5.82
CA LYS A 855 -23.48 34.28 5.39
C LYS A 855 -23.72 34.65 3.92
N PHE A 856 -23.61 33.73 2.94
CA PHE A 856 -23.77 34.08 1.52
C PHE A 856 -24.32 32.91 0.69
N SER A 857 -24.97 33.16 -0.44
CA SER A 857 -25.63 32.13 -1.25
C SER A 857 -24.70 31.30 -2.15
N GLY A 858 -25.18 30.12 -2.52
CA GLY A 858 -24.60 29.26 -3.56
C GLY A 858 -25.59 29.10 -4.70
N ILE A 859 -25.10 29.03 -5.94
CA ILE A 859 -25.94 28.90 -7.14
C ILE A 859 -25.46 27.70 -7.95
N ALA A 860 -26.38 26.87 -8.46
CA ALA A 860 -26.09 25.71 -9.30
C ALA A 860 -27.08 25.53 -10.46
N ASP A 861 -26.58 24.88 -11.50
CA ASP A 861 -27.19 24.72 -12.81
C ASP A 861 -26.60 23.50 -13.54
N ASP A 862 -27.20 23.09 -14.66
CA ASP A 862 -26.67 22.08 -15.59
C ASP A 862 -26.20 20.78 -14.89
N PHE A 863 -27.10 20.15 -14.11
CA PHE A 863 -26.81 18.86 -13.47
C PHE A 863 -26.77 17.73 -14.50
N GLU A 864 -25.76 16.87 -14.42
CA GLU A 864 -25.53 15.76 -15.35
C GLU A 864 -25.06 14.51 -14.60
N ILE A 865 -25.60 13.34 -14.98
CA ILE A 865 -25.14 12.03 -14.47
C ILE A 865 -24.75 11.14 -15.65
N VAL A 866 -23.53 10.61 -15.62
CA VAL A 866 -22.94 9.76 -16.66
C VAL A 866 -22.62 8.39 -16.05
N LYS A 867 -22.99 7.30 -16.73
CA LYS A 867 -22.47 5.94 -16.43
C LYS A 867 -21.08 5.81 -17.05
N ASN A 868 -20.09 5.37 -16.26
CA ASN A 868 -18.70 5.20 -16.70
C ASN A 868 -18.44 3.81 -17.31
#